data_AF-A0A2H6FSY7-F1
#
_entry.id   AF-A0A2H6FSY7-F1
#
_cell.length_a   1.000
_cell.length_b   1.000
_cell.length_c   1.000
_cell.angle_alpha   90.00
_cell.angle_beta   90.00
_cell.angle_gamma   90.00
#
_symmetry.space_group_name_H-M   'P 1'
#
loop_
_entity.id
_entity.type
_entity.pdbx_description
1 polymer ?
#
loop_
_entity_poly.entity_id
_entity_poly.type
_entity_poly.pdbx_seq_one_letter_code
_entity_poly.pdbx_strand_id
1 'polypeptide(L)'
;MKSRNLLWLMVLTVIMVFVAGNAYSAAVELPQTGQTTSYASGDDGDLLMGVAWPSPRFVNNGDGTITDDLTGLVWLQNANCYDVVNWKVAFDNIFVLANGGCGLTDGSSAGDWRMPNYNEMESLIGVGGDIPTWLGTAGFTGLQGGATDFYWVSTIYLREASYPWVINMGEGRFSYWSSWDGGSRNDNAFVLPVRGTAEGTGTVDLPQTGDDMCVYRVDATTWAVDPDCTASGTGTWAPVVLEDGALQMGVALPATGISPSGRYSNNYNGTVTDLVTDLLWTQSGNVVLDKNPAGTGQIDTWQGALDFIADMNNGTNLSGLCASPCENYGYTGWRLPNRKEMMSLLYFGDLGGGYIDGWLESEVFVNVSSGGPASLGQSDRSSYWTSTTDPADTANIFGVTVDFGEAHSYSKTSTTAPNWHAHGFVEPYPYFIWPVRDTATAPYGLGVGIEPAGGGSVTGTGFNCPGDCSQIYTGDTTGIVLTATPYLGSTFDFWTGCDNPNANQCTMDVVGMTRGVVANFKVPDERIDPMAVVFGNVDVGLTAQRTVTISNYETVTYDVGTIPALTAPFSIVTDNCSGVTLSALTGYSDVVVGTGNGSNTTFNFTLNNPVVEKSTAVSYKPTGELWQTILDMVSDAGGSYNKAGSAGVAGTINYSSGAVSMTFNTAIQGSQNITVDYTQGPVDSCDIIIAFAPTSAGSFEGTLNIPNLKSAALTGTGVSVQGLNPDIAVSSVDMSFMNIPVGDTFTRSITVWNDGSADLAITSVSGPANEFSIALEDCTTNSPIDPSGAETCTIDIMYTAPGTPGGVHFSTLQIQSDDPDENPVVVNLSGSALTGNTPPTRPVLVSPVNGATTSAFSFTWEDGEDSDICIATGVPAGCDDTQTLTNTLYLATDPGFQNLVMPVAALDSSSVSYAMVLGNPVFMIALFGLVAFGVFLRRKKIALIIIAVMFTGLLLASCANHKDTAGDGGGAGGGALQAGVTYYWKVIADDGQGGTAESETWSFTTGQ
;
A
#
# COMPACT_ATOMS: atom_id res chain seq x y z
N MET A 1 6.88 -60.05 5.02
CA MET A 1 6.40 -59.43 6.28
C MET A 1 4.91 -59.75 6.43
N LYS A 2 4.44 -60.18 7.61
CA LYS A 2 3.03 -60.59 7.83
C LYS A 2 2.10 -59.38 7.67
N SER A 3 0.89 -59.57 7.13
CA SER A 3 -0.07 -58.51 6.76
C SER A 3 -0.37 -57.50 7.87
N ARG A 4 -0.24 -57.91 9.15
CA ARG A 4 -0.36 -57.03 10.31
C ARG A 4 0.70 -55.92 10.35
N ASN A 5 1.92 -56.18 9.87
CA ASN A 5 2.99 -55.18 9.79
C ASN A 5 2.82 -54.25 8.59
N LEU A 6 2.10 -54.69 7.55
CA LEU A 6 1.80 -53.88 6.37
C LEU A 6 0.69 -52.85 6.68
N LEU A 7 -0.31 -53.24 7.48
CA LEU A 7 -1.35 -52.34 7.97
C LEU A 7 -0.76 -51.26 8.90
N TRP A 8 0.15 -51.64 9.80
CA TRP A 8 0.87 -50.68 10.65
C TRP A 8 1.76 -49.74 9.84
N LEU A 9 2.45 -50.23 8.81
CA LEU A 9 3.24 -49.37 7.92
C LEU A 9 2.36 -48.39 7.16
N MET A 10 1.22 -48.84 6.63
CA MET A 10 0.26 -48.01 5.90
C MET A 10 -0.34 -46.92 6.78
N VAL A 11 -0.75 -47.24 8.01
CA VAL A 11 -1.22 -46.26 8.99
C VAL A 11 -0.12 -45.25 9.33
N LEU A 12 1.13 -45.69 9.49
CA LEU A 12 2.26 -44.79 9.76
C LEU A 12 2.58 -43.86 8.58
N THR A 13 2.51 -44.36 7.34
CA THR A 13 2.65 -43.52 6.13
C THR A 13 1.49 -42.57 5.95
N VAL A 14 0.24 -42.96 6.26
CA VAL A 14 -0.91 -42.05 6.19
C VAL A 14 -0.77 -40.95 7.25
N ILE A 15 -0.34 -41.29 8.48
CA ILE A 15 -0.03 -40.30 9.52
C ILE A 15 1.10 -39.36 9.06
N MET A 16 2.20 -39.88 8.51
CA MET A 16 3.29 -39.02 8.00
C MET A 16 2.89 -38.18 6.78
N VAL A 17 1.99 -38.65 5.92
CA VAL A 17 1.47 -37.90 4.77
C VAL A 17 0.48 -36.81 5.22
N PHE A 18 -0.31 -37.05 6.27
CA PHE A 18 -1.16 -36.01 6.88
C PHE A 18 -0.35 -34.98 7.68
N VAL A 19 0.81 -35.36 8.25
CA VAL A 19 1.73 -34.42 8.91
C VAL A 19 2.53 -33.60 7.89
N ALA A 20 2.91 -34.17 6.75
CA ALA A 20 3.67 -33.46 5.70
C ALA A 20 2.82 -32.60 4.75
N GLY A 21 1.50 -32.87 4.64
CA GLY A 21 0.57 -32.04 3.87
C GLY A 21 0.14 -30.74 4.55
N ASN A 22 0.50 -30.57 5.83
CA ASN A 22 0.23 -29.38 6.64
C ASN A 22 1.53 -28.69 7.09
N ALA A 23 2.61 -28.83 6.31
CA ALA A 23 3.80 -28.02 6.56
C ALA A 23 3.52 -26.59 6.08
N TYR A 24 2.80 -25.83 6.91
CA TYR A 24 2.90 -24.38 6.94
C TYR A 24 4.41 -24.04 7.06
N SER A 25 4.87 -23.01 6.36
CA SER A 25 6.17 -22.41 6.70
C SER A 25 6.12 -22.12 8.19
N ALA A 26 6.95 -22.79 8.99
CA ALA A 26 6.86 -22.68 10.43
C ALA A 26 7.11 -21.22 10.81
N ALA A 27 6.22 -20.65 11.63
CA ALA A 27 6.43 -19.33 12.18
C ALA A 27 7.75 -19.28 12.96
N VAL A 28 8.40 -18.13 12.91
CA VAL A 28 9.60 -17.79 13.68
C VAL A 28 9.23 -17.73 15.16
N GLU A 29 9.67 -18.75 15.92
CA GLU A 29 9.49 -18.73 17.36
C GLU A 29 10.55 -17.82 18.03
N LEU A 30 10.11 -16.70 18.60
CA LEU A 30 11.03 -15.76 19.26
C LEU A 30 11.64 -16.36 20.54
N PRO A 31 12.94 -16.18 20.80
CA PRO A 31 13.58 -16.71 22.00
C PRO A 31 13.18 -15.94 23.26
N GLN A 32 13.21 -16.62 24.42
CA GLN A 32 13.15 -15.95 25.71
C GLN A 32 14.22 -14.85 25.83
N THR A 33 13.96 -13.84 26.64
CA THR A 33 14.90 -12.72 26.90
C THR A 33 16.05 -13.12 27.80
N GLY A 34 15.92 -14.24 28.53
CA GLY A 34 16.85 -14.70 29.56
C GLY A 34 16.58 -14.13 30.95
N GLN A 35 15.56 -13.29 31.13
CA GLN A 35 15.12 -12.87 32.45
C GLN A 35 14.46 -14.05 33.16
N THR A 36 15.06 -14.55 34.24
CA THR A 36 14.48 -15.66 35.05
C THR A 36 14.07 -15.23 36.45
N THR A 37 14.40 -14.01 36.84
CA THR A 37 14.03 -13.44 38.14
C THR A 37 12.79 -12.60 37.94
N SER A 38 11.69 -12.96 38.60
CA SER A 38 10.51 -12.10 38.67
C SER A 38 10.70 -11.02 39.73
N TYR A 39 10.47 -9.78 39.34
CA TYR A 39 10.48 -8.58 40.16
C TYR A 39 9.06 -8.06 40.45
N ALA A 40 8.09 -8.39 39.61
CA ALA A 40 6.67 -8.18 39.82
C ALA A 40 5.84 -9.21 39.02
N SER A 41 4.59 -9.47 39.45
CA SER A 41 3.74 -10.39 38.70
C SER A 41 3.37 -9.79 37.34
N GLY A 42 3.41 -10.61 36.30
CA GLY A 42 3.20 -10.20 34.90
C GLY A 42 4.44 -9.61 34.24
N ASP A 43 5.60 -9.58 34.91
CA ASP A 43 6.88 -9.27 34.27
C ASP A 43 7.46 -10.46 33.50
N ASP A 44 8.47 -10.20 32.70
CA ASP A 44 9.09 -11.19 31.81
C ASP A 44 9.74 -12.34 32.59
N GLY A 45 10.23 -12.09 33.81
CA GLY A 45 10.72 -13.13 34.72
C GLY A 45 9.63 -14.00 35.36
N ASP A 46 8.41 -13.50 35.49
CA ASP A 46 7.21 -14.25 35.91
C ASP A 46 6.67 -15.10 34.76
N LEU A 47 6.62 -14.52 33.55
CA LEU A 47 5.95 -15.11 32.38
C LEU A 47 6.86 -16.04 31.56
N LEU A 48 8.15 -15.72 31.42
CA LEU A 48 9.14 -16.47 30.64
C LEU A 48 8.69 -16.76 29.20
N MET A 49 8.17 -15.75 28.50
CA MET A 49 7.61 -15.91 27.15
C MET A 49 8.70 -16.11 26.09
N GLY A 50 8.39 -16.94 25.09
CA GLY A 50 9.30 -17.32 24.00
C GLY A 50 9.97 -18.69 24.20
N VAL A 51 10.82 -19.07 23.26
CA VAL A 51 11.52 -20.36 23.28
C VAL A 51 12.61 -20.37 24.35
N ALA A 52 12.56 -21.37 25.21
CA ALA A 52 13.55 -21.57 26.25
C ALA A 52 14.95 -21.81 25.67
N TRP A 53 15.96 -21.21 26.29
CA TRP A 53 17.34 -21.36 25.82
C TRP A 53 17.86 -22.80 26.01
N PRO A 54 18.67 -23.32 25.06
CA PRO A 54 19.42 -24.55 25.26
C PRO A 54 20.38 -24.46 26.47
N SER A 55 20.72 -25.61 27.05
CA SER A 55 21.67 -25.69 28.17
C SER A 55 22.75 -26.76 27.89
N PRO A 56 24.01 -26.35 27.62
CA PRO A 56 24.47 -24.98 27.45
C PRO A 56 23.93 -24.33 26.16
N ARG A 57 23.75 -23.01 26.14
CA ARG A 57 23.40 -22.25 24.93
C ARG A 57 24.62 -22.05 24.03
N PHE A 58 25.74 -21.66 24.63
CA PHE A 58 26.95 -21.35 23.90
C PHE A 58 27.99 -22.45 24.07
N VAL A 59 28.58 -22.88 22.96
CA VAL A 59 29.61 -23.91 22.91
C VAL A 59 30.90 -23.29 22.38
N ASN A 60 31.93 -23.25 23.24
CA ASN A 60 33.27 -22.87 22.81
C ASN A 60 33.94 -24.03 22.06
N ASN A 61 34.25 -23.82 20.78
CA ASN A 61 34.80 -24.87 19.91
C ASN A 61 36.32 -25.08 20.10
N GLY A 62 36.98 -24.23 20.89
CA GLY A 62 38.42 -24.30 21.16
C GLY A 62 39.30 -23.90 19.97
N ASP A 63 38.70 -23.36 18.92
CA ASP A 63 39.36 -22.95 17.68
C ASP A 63 39.24 -21.43 17.42
N GLY A 64 38.85 -20.66 18.43
CA GLY A 64 38.61 -19.22 18.32
C GLY A 64 37.16 -18.86 17.96
N THR A 65 36.25 -19.84 17.88
CA THR A 65 34.82 -19.61 17.61
C THR A 65 33.92 -20.07 18.78
N ILE A 66 32.74 -19.45 18.89
CA ILE A 66 31.65 -19.83 19.78
C ILE A 66 30.43 -20.17 18.93
N THR A 67 29.88 -21.37 19.07
CA THR A 67 28.58 -21.73 18.48
C THR A 67 27.46 -21.34 19.43
N ASP A 68 26.44 -20.64 18.94
CA ASP A 68 25.18 -20.40 19.65
C ASP A 68 24.16 -21.47 19.25
N ASP A 69 23.89 -22.45 20.10
CA ASP A 69 22.93 -23.52 19.84
C ASP A 69 21.48 -23.01 19.80
N LEU A 70 21.21 -21.80 20.30
CA LEU A 70 19.88 -21.18 20.21
C LEU A 70 19.55 -20.82 18.75
N THR A 71 20.46 -20.11 18.07
CA THR A 71 20.27 -19.56 16.72
C THR A 71 20.97 -20.36 15.63
N GLY A 72 21.92 -21.23 16.00
CA GLY A 72 22.80 -21.94 15.08
C GLY A 72 23.97 -21.09 14.55
N LEU A 73 24.04 -19.81 14.92
CA LEU A 73 25.07 -18.89 14.46
C LEU A 73 26.43 -19.20 15.12
N VAL A 74 27.51 -18.90 14.40
CA VAL A 74 28.88 -19.03 14.90
C VAL A 74 29.51 -17.65 15.01
N TRP A 75 29.96 -17.33 16.22
CA TRP A 75 30.50 -16.03 16.59
C TRP A 75 32.01 -16.08 16.79
N LEU A 76 32.69 -14.98 16.49
CA LEU A 76 34.11 -14.82 16.83
C LEU A 76 34.26 -14.75 18.36
N GLN A 77 35.17 -15.54 18.93
CA GLN A 77 35.36 -15.59 20.38
C GLN A 77 35.93 -14.27 20.95
N ASN A 78 36.78 -13.56 20.21
CA ASN A 78 37.39 -12.31 20.65
C ASN A 78 36.64 -11.10 20.07
N ALA A 79 35.78 -10.49 20.89
CA ALA A 79 34.97 -9.32 20.56
C ALA A 79 35.77 -8.00 20.47
N ASN A 80 37.08 -8.04 20.74
CA ASN A 80 37.98 -6.90 20.55
C ASN A 80 39.17 -7.29 19.65
N CYS A 81 38.90 -7.97 18.53
CA CYS A 81 39.97 -8.32 17.61
C CYS A 81 40.59 -7.10 16.91
N TYR A 82 39.78 -6.09 16.59
CA TYR A 82 40.16 -4.97 15.73
C TYR A 82 40.26 -3.62 16.43
N ASP A 83 40.05 -3.56 17.75
CA ASP A 83 39.80 -2.30 18.47
C ASP A 83 38.58 -1.56 17.87
N VAL A 84 38.38 -0.30 18.27
CA VAL A 84 37.34 0.55 17.67
C VAL A 84 37.75 1.01 16.27
N VAL A 85 36.87 0.81 15.27
CA VAL A 85 37.08 1.22 13.88
C VAL A 85 35.80 1.79 13.27
N ASN A 86 35.93 2.56 12.19
CA ASN A 86 34.75 3.06 11.47
C ASN A 86 34.05 1.97 10.67
N TRP A 87 32.80 2.25 10.29
CA TRP A 87 31.88 1.27 9.75
C TRP A 87 32.41 0.59 8.48
N LYS A 88 33.00 1.35 7.54
CA LYS A 88 33.63 0.78 6.34
C LYS A 88 34.82 -0.12 6.69
N VAL A 89 35.70 0.35 7.57
CA VAL A 89 36.90 -0.40 7.98
C VAL A 89 36.51 -1.67 8.73
N ALA A 90 35.42 -1.66 9.49
CA ALA A 90 34.86 -2.86 10.11
C ALA A 90 34.53 -3.92 9.06
N PHE A 91 33.80 -3.58 7.99
CA PHE A 91 33.53 -4.51 6.90
C PHE A 91 34.80 -4.98 6.18
N ASP A 92 35.74 -4.08 5.88
CA ASP A 92 37.00 -4.46 5.22
C ASP A 92 37.80 -5.46 6.10
N ASN A 93 37.84 -5.24 7.41
CA ASN A 93 38.48 -6.12 8.39
C ASN A 93 37.78 -7.47 8.51
N ILE A 94 36.44 -7.48 8.52
CA ILE A 94 35.65 -8.71 8.57
C ILE A 94 35.82 -9.52 7.27
N PHE A 95 35.78 -8.87 6.11
CA PHE A 95 35.90 -9.54 4.82
C PHE A 95 37.21 -10.33 4.70
N VAL A 96 38.31 -9.82 5.27
CA VAL A 96 39.62 -10.50 5.26
C VAL A 96 39.83 -11.44 6.45
N LEU A 97 38.90 -11.50 7.41
CA LEU A 97 38.99 -12.39 8.57
C LEU A 97 38.98 -13.85 8.12
N ALA A 98 39.98 -14.60 8.57
CA ALA A 98 40.19 -15.99 8.19
C ALA A 98 41.02 -16.73 9.25
N ASN A 99 41.13 -18.04 9.09
CA ASN A 99 41.96 -18.91 9.91
C ASN A 99 43.41 -18.37 10.03
N GLY A 100 43.88 -18.23 11.27
CA GLY A 100 45.16 -17.65 11.64
C GLY A 100 45.08 -16.18 12.09
N GLY A 101 43.98 -15.48 11.82
CA GLY A 101 43.66 -14.16 12.36
C GLY A 101 42.79 -14.24 13.62
N CYS A 102 42.85 -13.23 14.50
CA CYS A 102 41.99 -13.15 15.70
C CYS A 102 41.98 -14.37 16.64
N GLY A 103 42.99 -15.24 16.58
CA GLY A 103 43.02 -16.50 17.34
C GLY A 103 42.30 -17.69 16.67
N LEU A 104 41.80 -17.53 15.45
CA LEU A 104 41.10 -18.55 14.68
C LEU A 104 42.04 -19.69 14.24
N THR A 105 41.58 -20.92 14.44
CA THR A 105 42.16 -22.17 13.90
C THR A 105 41.10 -23.08 13.28
N ASP A 106 39.98 -22.47 12.88
CA ASP A 106 38.72 -23.10 12.46
C ASP A 106 38.68 -23.47 10.96
N GLY A 107 39.72 -23.14 10.20
CA GLY A 107 39.78 -23.37 8.77
C GLY A 107 38.99 -22.38 7.90
N SER A 108 38.45 -21.29 8.48
CA SER A 108 37.78 -20.23 7.72
C SER A 108 38.69 -19.54 6.70
N SER A 109 38.08 -19.03 5.64
CA SER A 109 38.68 -18.22 4.57
C SER A 109 38.09 -16.81 4.56
N ALA A 110 38.78 -15.88 3.88
CA ALA A 110 38.26 -14.53 3.67
C ALA A 110 36.91 -14.59 2.95
N GLY A 111 35.93 -13.83 3.45
CA GLY A 111 34.53 -13.83 3.00
C GLY A 111 33.60 -14.77 3.78
N ASP A 112 34.12 -15.65 4.65
CA ASP A 112 33.27 -16.54 5.46
C ASP A 112 32.57 -15.82 6.62
N TRP A 113 33.08 -14.65 7.01
CA TRP A 113 32.59 -13.85 8.13
C TRP A 113 31.89 -12.58 7.63
N ARG A 114 30.89 -12.13 8.37
CA ARG A 114 30.17 -10.87 8.12
C ARG A 114 29.84 -10.13 9.43
N MET A 115 29.39 -8.90 9.29
CA MET A 115 28.83 -8.15 10.41
C MET A 115 27.43 -8.71 10.73
N PRO A 116 27.04 -8.82 12.00
CA PRO A 116 25.70 -9.24 12.38
C PRO A 116 24.68 -8.16 12.04
N ASN A 117 23.47 -8.56 11.67
CA ASN A 117 22.36 -7.65 11.56
C ASN A 117 21.71 -7.34 12.92
N TYR A 118 20.72 -6.46 12.92
CA TYR A 118 20.02 -6.00 14.12
C TYR A 118 19.47 -7.17 14.95
N ASN A 119 18.74 -8.08 14.32
CA ASN A 119 18.10 -9.22 14.98
C ASN A 119 19.12 -10.25 15.48
N GLU A 120 20.21 -10.47 14.73
CA GLU A 120 21.28 -11.38 15.14
C GLU A 120 22.04 -10.87 16.36
N MET A 121 22.38 -9.59 16.41
CA MET A 121 23.04 -9.03 17.60
C MET A 121 22.08 -8.96 18.79
N GLU A 122 20.80 -8.64 18.57
CA GLU A 122 19.75 -8.70 19.59
C GLU A 122 19.68 -10.08 20.27
N SER A 123 19.85 -11.15 19.49
CA SER A 123 19.80 -12.50 20.01
C SER A 123 20.84 -12.76 21.12
N LEU A 124 22.00 -12.08 21.09
CA LEU A 124 23.05 -12.17 22.11
C LEU A 124 22.74 -11.39 23.39
N ILE A 125 21.72 -10.54 23.41
CA ILE A 125 21.36 -9.74 24.58
C ILE A 125 20.50 -10.57 25.54
N GLY A 126 21.13 -11.02 26.63
CA GLY A 126 20.50 -11.73 27.73
C GLY A 126 20.32 -10.85 28.96
N VAL A 127 19.09 -10.49 29.30
CA VAL A 127 18.78 -9.53 30.40
C VAL A 127 18.69 -10.18 31.78
N GLY A 128 19.29 -11.35 31.97
CA GLY A 128 19.34 -12.05 33.26
C GLY A 128 20.49 -11.59 34.18
N GLY A 129 21.41 -10.75 33.68
CA GLY A 129 22.59 -10.26 34.39
C GLY A 129 23.48 -9.34 33.54
N ASP A 130 24.66 -8.98 34.04
CA ASP A 130 25.67 -8.21 33.28
C ASP A 130 26.10 -8.98 32.03
N ILE A 131 25.77 -8.44 30.85
CA ILE A 131 25.90 -9.13 29.55
C ILE A 131 27.36 -9.49 29.25
N PRO A 132 28.37 -8.58 29.37
CA PRO A 132 29.76 -8.95 29.14
C PRO A 132 30.26 -10.05 30.07
N THR A 133 29.88 -10.01 31.35
CA THR A 133 30.22 -11.04 32.32
C THR A 133 29.59 -12.37 31.95
N TRP A 134 28.29 -12.38 31.63
CA TRP A 134 27.55 -13.58 31.27
C TRP A 134 28.11 -14.25 30.01
N LEU A 135 28.27 -13.49 28.91
CA LEU A 135 28.91 -14.00 27.70
C LEU A 135 30.38 -14.40 27.95
N GLY A 136 31.07 -13.71 28.86
CA GLY A 136 32.39 -14.11 29.34
C GLY A 136 32.41 -15.51 29.97
N THR A 137 31.37 -15.88 30.74
CA THR A 137 31.23 -17.25 31.28
C THR A 137 30.95 -18.29 30.19
N ALA A 138 30.33 -17.88 29.09
CA ALA A 138 30.13 -18.71 27.89
C ALA A 138 31.40 -18.86 27.03
N GLY A 139 32.47 -18.13 27.36
CA GLY A 139 33.77 -18.25 26.71
C GLY A 139 34.11 -17.14 25.72
N PHE A 140 33.22 -16.15 25.53
CA PHE A 140 33.57 -14.92 24.83
C PHE A 140 34.67 -14.16 25.58
N THR A 141 35.49 -13.43 24.83
CA THR A 141 36.62 -12.65 25.35
C THR A 141 36.64 -11.27 24.72
N GLY A 142 37.23 -10.29 25.41
CA GLY A 142 37.38 -8.94 24.87
C GLY A 142 36.07 -8.16 24.72
N LEU A 143 34.96 -8.62 25.31
CA LEU A 143 33.71 -7.86 25.33
C LEU A 143 33.87 -6.55 26.09
N GLN A 144 33.38 -5.47 25.50
CA GLN A 144 33.34 -4.13 26.06
C GLN A 144 31.91 -3.81 26.49
N GLY A 145 31.76 -3.07 27.58
CA GLY A 145 30.46 -2.85 28.22
C GLY A 145 30.39 -1.55 29.01
N GLY A 146 31.28 -0.59 28.74
CA GLY A 146 31.13 0.76 29.24
C GLY A 146 29.94 1.47 28.57
N ALA A 147 29.47 2.55 29.19
CA ALA A 147 28.35 3.35 28.70
C ALA A 147 28.57 3.97 27.29
N THR A 148 29.83 4.02 26.82
CA THR A 148 30.21 4.53 25.51
C THR A 148 30.80 3.46 24.59
N ASP A 149 30.75 2.19 24.99
CA ASP A 149 31.29 1.07 24.23
C ASP A 149 30.19 0.43 23.40
N PHE A 150 30.23 0.65 22.10
CA PHE A 150 29.20 0.18 21.19
C PHE A 150 29.76 -0.71 20.10
N TYR A 151 28.88 -1.54 19.55
CA TYR A 151 29.17 -2.48 18.48
C TYR A 151 28.36 -2.14 17.24
N TRP A 152 29.02 -2.17 16.08
CA TRP A 152 28.34 -2.01 14.79
C TRP A 152 27.45 -3.21 14.46
N VAL A 153 26.31 -2.91 13.84
CA VAL A 153 25.51 -3.88 13.09
C VAL A 153 25.40 -3.47 11.62
N SER A 154 25.02 -4.43 10.78
CA SER A 154 24.91 -4.24 9.34
C SER A 154 23.61 -3.57 8.90
N THR A 155 22.56 -3.63 9.72
CA THR A 155 21.26 -2.99 9.45
C THR A 155 21.40 -1.47 9.48
N ILE A 156 20.81 -0.79 8.51
CA ILE A 156 20.96 0.66 8.36
C ILE A 156 19.83 1.45 9.02
N TYR A 157 20.10 2.73 9.32
CA TYR A 157 19.06 3.67 9.69
C TYR A 157 18.48 4.32 8.43
N LEU A 158 17.20 4.07 8.21
CA LEU A 158 16.46 4.28 6.96
C LEU A 158 16.46 5.72 6.42
N ARG A 159 16.55 6.73 7.28
CA ARG A 159 16.43 8.14 6.85
C ARG A 159 17.73 8.73 6.33
N GLU A 160 18.87 8.21 6.78
CA GLU A 160 20.15 8.84 6.52
C GLU A 160 21.25 7.81 6.33
N ALA A 161 21.76 7.72 5.10
CA ALA A 161 22.93 6.89 4.74
C ALA A 161 24.16 7.13 5.64
N SER A 162 24.19 8.21 6.40
CA SER A 162 25.31 8.57 7.28
C SER A 162 25.23 7.94 8.68
N TYR A 163 24.11 7.33 9.06
CA TYR A 163 23.91 6.74 10.39
C TYR A 163 23.63 5.24 10.28
N PRO A 164 24.39 4.38 10.97
CA PRO A 164 24.09 2.97 11.13
C PRO A 164 23.46 2.71 12.52
N TRP A 165 22.89 1.52 12.70
CA TRP A 165 22.54 1.04 14.02
C TRP A 165 23.77 0.62 14.83
N VAL A 166 23.70 0.84 16.14
CA VAL A 166 24.68 0.34 17.10
C VAL A 166 24.01 -0.27 18.31
N ILE A 167 24.78 -1.12 18.99
CA ILE A 167 24.33 -1.77 20.22
C ILE A 167 25.36 -1.57 21.32
N ASN A 168 24.90 -1.12 22.49
CA ASN A 168 25.70 -1.13 23.70
C ASN A 168 25.52 -2.50 24.39
N MET A 169 26.59 -3.29 24.40
CA MET A 169 26.56 -4.63 24.99
C MET A 169 26.61 -4.62 26.52
N GLY A 170 26.82 -3.48 27.19
CA GLY A 170 26.76 -3.37 28.65
C GLY A 170 25.33 -3.24 29.18
N GLU A 171 24.52 -2.43 28.50
CA GLU A 171 23.15 -2.09 28.91
C GLU A 171 22.08 -2.77 28.02
N GLY A 172 22.48 -3.40 26.91
CA GLY A 172 21.54 -3.95 25.93
C GLY A 172 20.76 -2.87 25.16
N ARG A 173 21.33 -1.66 25.09
CA ARG A 173 20.71 -0.48 24.47
C ARG A 173 20.91 -0.47 22.96
N PHE A 174 19.84 -0.17 22.23
CA PHE A 174 19.84 0.01 20.78
C PHE A 174 19.63 1.48 20.43
N SER A 175 20.47 2.03 19.58
CA SER A 175 20.35 3.41 19.12
C SER A 175 20.97 3.55 17.73
N TYR A 176 20.47 4.47 16.92
CA TYR A 176 21.15 4.87 15.70
C TYR A 176 22.19 5.94 16.02
N TRP A 177 23.35 5.89 15.35
CA TRP A 177 24.51 6.71 15.72
C TRP A 177 24.48 8.06 14.98
N SER A 178 23.68 9.01 15.48
CA SER A 178 23.44 10.32 14.84
C SER A 178 24.48 11.39 15.21
N SER A 179 24.54 12.50 14.44
CA SER A 179 25.42 13.63 14.77
C SER A 179 25.10 14.26 16.14
N TRP A 180 23.89 14.04 16.65
CA TRP A 180 23.40 14.52 17.94
C TRP A 180 23.86 13.63 19.11
N ASP A 181 24.16 12.37 18.83
CA ASP A 181 24.79 11.40 19.75
C ASP A 181 26.33 11.42 19.66
N GLY A 182 26.87 12.43 18.96
CA GLY A 182 28.31 12.59 18.75
C GLY A 182 28.87 11.67 17.67
N GLY A 183 28.07 11.36 16.64
CA GLY A 183 28.25 10.17 15.85
C GLY A 183 27.94 10.18 14.33
N SER A 184 28.73 9.49 13.52
CA SER A 184 28.36 9.01 12.18
C SER A 184 29.05 7.67 11.84
N ARG A 185 28.77 7.09 10.66
CA ARG A 185 29.54 5.95 10.09
C ARG A 185 31.06 6.16 10.03
N ASN A 186 31.53 7.40 10.21
CA ASN A 186 32.95 7.76 10.24
C ASN A 186 33.58 7.70 11.65
N ASP A 187 32.78 7.58 12.71
CA ASP A 187 33.29 7.37 14.07
C ASP A 187 33.68 5.92 14.31
N ASN A 188 34.28 5.64 15.46
CA ASN A 188 34.82 4.31 15.75
C ASN A 188 33.95 3.57 16.77
N ALA A 189 33.59 2.33 16.44
CA ALA A 189 32.93 1.38 17.36
C ALA A 189 33.55 -0.02 17.20
N PHE A 190 33.23 -0.93 18.12
CA PHE A 190 33.68 -2.31 18.09
C PHE A 190 32.87 -3.12 17.05
N VAL A 191 33.34 -4.32 16.74
CA VAL A 191 32.61 -5.26 15.88
C VAL A 191 32.76 -6.68 16.40
N LEU A 192 31.67 -7.43 16.37
CA LEU A 192 31.63 -8.84 16.76
C LEU A 192 31.19 -9.66 15.53
N PRO A 193 32.15 -10.19 14.74
CA PRO A 193 31.85 -10.91 13.51
C PRO A 193 31.06 -12.20 13.76
N VAL A 194 30.16 -12.51 12.82
CA VAL A 194 29.31 -13.70 12.84
C VAL A 194 29.36 -14.42 11.49
N ARG A 195 29.01 -15.70 11.47
CA ARG A 195 28.78 -16.49 10.26
C ARG A 195 27.69 -17.54 10.46
N GLY A 196 27.20 -18.07 9.34
CA GLY A 196 26.11 -19.04 9.28
C GLY A 196 24.83 -18.42 8.74
N THR A 197 23.85 -19.29 8.48
CA THR A 197 22.47 -18.90 8.18
C THR A 197 21.70 -18.89 9.49
N ALA A 198 20.88 -17.85 9.70
CA ALA A 198 19.94 -17.83 10.83
C ALA A 198 18.82 -18.88 10.66
N GLU A 199 18.64 -19.42 9.45
CA GLU A 199 17.73 -20.53 9.18
C GLU A 199 18.43 -21.89 9.40
N GLY A 200 17.87 -22.72 10.28
CA GLY A 200 17.92 -24.18 10.14
C GLY A 200 19.06 -24.95 10.80
N THR A 201 19.77 -24.38 11.79
CA THR A 201 20.67 -25.20 12.65
C THR A 201 20.50 -24.99 14.16
N GLY A 202 19.86 -23.90 14.59
CA GLY A 202 19.51 -23.63 15.99
C GLY A 202 18.13 -24.15 16.39
N THR A 203 17.74 -23.86 17.63
CA THR A 203 16.37 -24.09 18.14
C THR A 203 15.37 -23.00 17.73
N VAL A 204 15.84 -21.80 17.39
CA VAL A 204 15.02 -20.71 16.84
C VAL A 204 15.65 -20.21 15.55
N ASP A 205 14.80 -19.84 14.61
CA ASP A 205 15.21 -19.01 13.48
C ASP A 205 15.01 -17.53 13.86
N LEU A 206 15.70 -16.60 13.19
CA LEU A 206 15.52 -15.16 13.42
C LEU A 206 14.88 -14.55 12.17
N PRO A 207 13.95 -13.59 12.32
CA PRO A 207 13.33 -12.96 11.16
C PRO A 207 14.33 -12.04 10.47
N GLN A 208 14.15 -11.83 9.16
CA GLN A 208 14.80 -10.72 8.48
C GLN A 208 14.41 -9.40 9.14
N THR A 209 15.29 -8.41 9.05
CA THR A 209 15.05 -7.06 9.59
C THR A 209 14.10 -6.24 8.71
N GLY A 210 13.90 -6.68 7.47
CA GLY A 210 13.20 -5.90 6.45
C GLY A 210 14.09 -4.94 5.68
N ASP A 211 15.35 -4.77 6.08
CA ASP A 211 16.32 -3.93 5.37
C ASP A 211 16.55 -4.47 3.96
N ASP A 212 16.26 -3.62 2.98
CA ASP A 212 16.38 -3.87 1.54
C ASP A 212 17.24 -2.81 0.84
N MET A 213 17.78 -1.84 1.59
CA MET A 213 18.54 -0.73 1.06
C MET A 213 20.03 -0.96 1.22
N CYS A 214 20.78 -0.93 0.12
CA CYS A 214 22.23 -0.97 0.19
C CYS A 214 22.84 0.42 0.42
N VAL A 215 24.00 0.49 1.08
CA VAL A 215 24.79 1.72 1.17
C VAL A 215 26.18 1.57 0.55
N TYR A 216 26.64 2.66 -0.04
CA TYR A 216 27.98 2.78 -0.57
C TYR A 216 28.63 4.09 -0.18
N ARG A 217 29.95 4.08 -0.15
CA ARG A 217 30.74 5.26 0.20
C ARG A 217 31.06 6.05 -1.07
N VAL A 218 30.56 7.28 -1.15
CA VAL A 218 30.81 8.20 -2.27
C VAL A 218 32.25 8.71 -2.20
N ASP A 219 32.70 9.14 -1.01
CA ASP A 219 34.04 9.65 -0.76
C ASP A 219 34.50 9.41 0.70
N ALA A 220 35.63 10.01 1.11
CA ALA A 220 36.19 9.82 2.44
C ALA A 220 35.27 10.23 3.62
N THR A 221 34.19 10.95 3.38
CA THR A 221 33.29 11.45 4.42
C THR A 221 31.81 11.20 4.12
N THR A 222 31.46 11.00 2.86
CA THR A 222 30.08 10.94 2.37
C THR A 222 29.64 9.51 2.04
N TRP A 223 28.44 9.16 2.51
CA TRP A 223 27.75 7.89 2.24
C TRP A 223 26.45 8.16 1.46
N ALA A 224 26.04 7.21 0.63
CA ALA A 224 24.81 7.25 -0.14
C ALA A 224 24.09 5.88 -0.10
N VAL A 225 22.79 5.91 -0.36
CA VAL A 225 21.94 4.72 -0.47
C VAL A 225 21.81 4.31 -1.93
N ASP A 226 21.67 3.01 -2.17
CA ASP A 226 21.42 2.35 -3.45
C ASP A 226 20.30 1.32 -3.22
N PRO A 227 19.04 1.67 -3.51
CA PRO A 227 17.88 0.79 -3.31
C PRO A 227 17.97 -0.52 -4.10
N ASP A 228 18.65 -0.51 -5.24
CA ASP A 228 18.74 -1.69 -6.11
C ASP A 228 19.98 -2.54 -5.84
N CYS A 229 20.86 -2.08 -4.94
CA CYS A 229 22.17 -2.70 -4.69
C CYS A 229 23.00 -2.91 -5.98
N THR A 230 22.78 -2.09 -7.02
CA THR A 230 23.33 -2.30 -8.36
C THR A 230 24.65 -1.59 -8.63
N ALA A 231 25.14 -0.72 -7.73
CA ALA A 231 26.26 0.21 -7.93
C ALA A 231 27.52 -0.44 -8.55
N SER A 232 27.46 -0.56 -9.87
CA SER A 232 28.44 -1.14 -10.78
C SER A 232 28.70 -0.19 -11.95
N GLY A 233 28.62 1.13 -11.71
CA GLY A 233 28.73 2.13 -12.77
C GLY A 233 29.71 3.29 -12.55
N THR A 234 30.00 3.68 -11.30
CA THR A 234 30.70 4.97 -11.04
C THR A 234 32.21 4.86 -10.82
N GLY A 235 32.76 3.64 -10.82
CA GLY A 235 34.21 3.43 -10.96
C GLY A 235 35.09 3.81 -9.76
N THR A 236 34.54 4.11 -8.58
CA THR A 236 35.37 4.38 -7.38
C THR A 236 35.13 3.49 -6.16
N TRP A 237 33.90 3.00 -5.88
CA TRP A 237 33.65 2.04 -4.78
C TRP A 237 32.43 1.16 -5.10
N ALA A 238 32.53 -0.15 -4.84
CA ALA A 238 31.42 -1.10 -4.91
C ALA A 238 30.59 -1.05 -3.61
N PRO A 239 29.27 -1.37 -3.64
CA PRO A 239 28.45 -1.47 -2.44
C PRO A 239 29.04 -2.47 -1.44
N VAL A 240 28.74 -2.30 -0.16
CA VAL A 240 29.23 -3.22 0.87
C VAL A 240 28.37 -4.49 0.82
N VAL A 241 28.73 -5.42 -0.06
CA VAL A 241 27.96 -6.67 -0.35
C VAL A 241 27.71 -7.56 0.89
N LEU A 242 28.36 -7.28 2.02
CA LEU A 242 28.17 -8.00 3.28
C LEU A 242 27.21 -7.32 4.27
N GLU A 243 26.53 -6.26 3.86
CA GLU A 243 25.54 -5.59 4.70
C GLU A 243 24.16 -6.25 4.67
N ASP A 244 23.26 -5.81 5.56
CA ASP A 244 21.96 -6.44 5.75
C ASP A 244 21.04 -6.25 4.54
N GLY A 245 20.91 -5.02 4.01
CA GLY A 245 20.13 -4.75 2.80
C GLY A 245 20.52 -5.63 1.60
N ALA A 246 21.81 -5.93 1.44
CA ALA A 246 22.32 -6.80 0.36
C ALA A 246 22.12 -8.30 0.64
N LEU A 247 22.27 -8.72 1.90
CA LEU A 247 22.28 -10.14 2.28
C LEU A 247 20.91 -10.67 2.69
N GLN A 248 20.04 -9.80 3.18
CA GLN A 248 18.72 -10.09 3.74
C GLN A 248 18.75 -11.33 4.65
N MET A 249 19.61 -11.31 5.67
CA MET A 249 19.81 -12.47 6.54
C MET A 249 18.62 -12.65 7.49
N GLY A 250 18.05 -13.86 7.53
CA GLY A 250 16.92 -14.22 8.40
C GLY A 250 15.82 -14.92 7.62
N VAL A 251 14.73 -15.26 8.32
CA VAL A 251 13.50 -15.78 7.71
C VAL A 251 12.76 -14.66 7.02
N ALA A 252 12.48 -14.86 5.73
CA ALA A 252 11.77 -13.89 4.91
C ALA A 252 10.34 -13.64 5.40
N LEU A 253 9.85 -12.43 5.17
CA LEU A 253 8.47 -12.08 5.46
C LEU A 253 7.52 -12.95 4.60
N PRO A 254 6.46 -13.53 5.20
CA PRO A 254 5.49 -14.32 4.45
C PRO A 254 4.66 -13.41 3.56
N ALA A 255 4.24 -13.91 2.40
CA ALA A 255 3.36 -13.19 1.46
C ALA A 255 1.90 -13.69 1.52
N THR A 256 1.50 -14.30 2.65
CA THR A 256 0.22 -15.02 2.78
C THR A 256 -0.83 -14.30 3.61
N GLY A 257 -0.42 -13.25 4.32
CA GLY A 257 -1.31 -12.37 5.08
C GLY A 257 -2.18 -11.53 4.16
N ILE A 258 -3.15 -10.87 4.77
CA ILE A 258 -4.10 -9.99 4.08
C ILE A 258 -3.72 -8.51 4.22
N SER A 259 -2.54 -8.23 4.77
CA SER A 259 -1.89 -6.92 4.75
C SER A 259 -1.11 -6.71 3.44
N PRO A 260 -0.78 -5.47 3.04
CA PRO A 260 0.05 -5.16 1.87
C PRO A 260 1.36 -5.94 1.79
N SER A 261 2.14 -6.04 2.88
CA SER A 261 3.36 -6.86 2.89
C SER A 261 3.11 -8.37 2.92
N GLY A 262 1.87 -8.79 3.23
CA GLY A 262 1.52 -10.18 3.51
C GLY A 262 2.04 -10.70 4.85
N ARG A 263 2.74 -9.91 5.66
CA ARG A 263 3.21 -10.32 7.00
C ARG A 263 2.05 -10.48 7.98
N TYR A 264 1.12 -9.54 7.95
CA TYR A 264 0.07 -9.45 8.95
C TYR A 264 -1.26 -9.91 8.39
N SER A 265 -2.09 -10.49 9.26
CA SER A 265 -3.47 -10.83 8.94
C SER A 265 -4.41 -10.08 9.85
N ASN A 266 -5.15 -9.10 9.30
CA ASN A 266 -6.24 -8.47 10.03
C ASN A 266 -7.34 -9.51 10.29
N ASN A 267 -7.69 -9.72 11.55
CA ASN A 267 -8.70 -10.71 11.90
C ASN A 267 -10.12 -10.13 11.91
N TYR A 268 -10.31 -8.85 11.60
CA TYR A 268 -11.59 -8.12 11.59
C TYR A 268 -12.42 -8.29 12.86
N ASN A 269 -11.75 -8.48 13.99
CA ASN A 269 -12.32 -8.61 15.33
C ASN A 269 -11.57 -7.73 16.35
N GLY A 270 -10.84 -6.73 15.86
CA GLY A 270 -9.97 -5.87 16.67
C GLY A 270 -8.60 -6.47 17.00
N THR A 271 -8.22 -7.58 16.37
CA THR A 271 -6.89 -8.21 16.52
C THR A 271 -6.19 -8.43 15.19
N VAL A 272 -4.87 -8.55 15.23
CA VAL A 272 -3.99 -8.80 14.10
C VAL A 272 -3.09 -9.99 14.43
N THR A 273 -3.01 -10.96 13.52
CA THR A 273 -2.06 -12.08 13.63
C THR A 273 -0.78 -11.71 12.87
N ASP A 274 0.37 -11.74 13.52
CA ASP A 274 1.67 -11.67 12.87
C ASP A 274 2.06 -13.08 12.39
N LEU A 275 2.06 -13.29 11.07
CA LEU A 275 2.33 -14.60 10.48
C LEU A 275 3.81 -14.97 10.53
N VAL A 276 4.71 -14.01 10.81
CA VAL A 276 6.12 -14.30 11.07
C VAL A 276 6.27 -14.92 12.45
N THR A 277 5.70 -14.31 13.49
CA THR A 277 5.99 -14.70 14.89
C THR A 277 4.92 -15.59 15.52
N ASP A 278 3.78 -15.77 14.85
CA ASP A 278 2.57 -16.42 15.38
C ASP A 278 2.04 -15.73 16.65
N LEU A 279 2.28 -14.42 16.77
CA LEU A 279 1.75 -13.60 17.86
C LEU A 279 0.44 -12.95 17.45
N LEU A 280 -0.50 -12.88 18.39
CA LEU A 280 -1.75 -12.18 18.22
C LEU A 280 -1.69 -10.85 18.99
N TRP A 281 -1.76 -9.78 18.23
CA TRP A 281 -1.71 -8.39 18.71
C TRP A 281 -3.10 -7.79 18.71
N THR A 282 -3.35 -6.82 19.59
CA THR A 282 -4.46 -5.90 19.37
C THR A 282 -4.20 -5.11 18.09
N GLN A 283 -5.26 -4.86 17.30
CA GLN A 283 -5.16 -4.04 16.11
C GLN A 283 -4.82 -2.59 16.46
N SER A 284 -5.40 -2.09 17.57
CA SER A 284 -5.02 -0.80 18.15
C SER A 284 -3.68 -0.93 18.85
N GLY A 285 -2.67 -0.22 18.36
CA GLY A 285 -1.37 -0.11 18.98
C GLY A 285 -1.42 0.64 20.30
N ASN A 286 -2.38 1.55 20.46
CA ASN A 286 -2.65 2.25 21.70
C ASN A 286 -4.12 2.11 22.12
N VAL A 287 -4.41 0.96 22.74
CA VAL A 287 -5.76 0.60 23.25
C VAL A 287 -6.34 1.58 24.27
N VAL A 288 -5.55 2.50 24.82
CA VAL A 288 -6.04 3.54 25.74
C VAL A 288 -6.84 4.61 24.99
N LEU A 289 -6.46 4.89 23.73
CA LEU A 289 -7.16 5.86 22.88
C LEU A 289 -8.53 5.37 22.44
N ASP A 290 -8.74 4.06 22.33
CA ASP A 290 -10.04 3.48 21.96
C ASP A 290 -11.17 3.97 22.89
N LYS A 291 -10.87 4.21 24.18
CA LYS A 291 -11.81 4.79 25.15
C LYS A 291 -11.94 6.30 25.03
N ASN A 292 -10.83 7.01 24.82
CA ASN A 292 -10.78 8.46 24.77
C ASN A 292 -9.90 8.92 23.61
N PRO A 293 -10.47 9.03 22.39
CA PRO A 293 -9.71 9.42 21.20
C PRO A 293 -9.12 10.83 21.30
N ALA A 294 -9.67 11.69 22.16
CA ALA A 294 -9.18 13.04 22.42
C ALA A 294 -8.18 13.12 23.59
N GLY A 295 -7.83 11.98 24.21
CA GLY A 295 -6.86 11.88 25.29
C GLY A 295 -5.42 11.82 24.80
N THR A 296 -4.46 11.83 25.73
CA THR A 296 -3.04 11.66 25.41
C THR A 296 -2.65 10.23 25.07
N GLY A 297 -3.53 9.25 25.37
CA GLY A 297 -3.25 7.82 25.19
C GLY A 297 -2.16 7.26 26.11
N GLN A 298 -1.65 8.05 27.07
CA GLN A 298 -0.49 7.70 27.89
C GLN A 298 -0.88 6.91 29.16
N ILE A 299 0.00 6.00 29.56
CA ILE A 299 -0.01 5.38 30.89
C ILE A 299 1.28 5.78 31.62
N ASP A 300 1.15 6.60 32.66
CA ASP A 300 2.27 7.26 33.36
C ASP A 300 3.15 6.33 34.20
N THR A 301 2.69 5.11 34.49
CA THR A 301 3.44 4.15 35.33
C THR A 301 3.34 2.74 34.78
N TRP A 302 4.42 1.99 34.94
CA TRP A 302 4.45 0.59 34.54
C TRP A 302 3.43 -0.27 35.29
N GLN A 303 3.15 0.04 36.57
CA GLN A 303 2.07 -0.63 37.31
C GLN A 303 0.69 -0.34 36.71
N GLY A 304 0.44 0.89 36.25
CA GLY A 304 -0.79 1.23 35.54
C GLY A 304 -0.98 0.42 34.26
N ALA A 305 0.11 0.09 33.56
CA ALA A 305 0.07 -0.74 32.36
C ALA A 305 -0.34 -2.18 32.71
N LEU A 306 0.21 -2.75 33.78
CA LEU A 306 -0.20 -4.07 34.28
C LEU A 306 -1.65 -4.08 34.77
N ASP A 307 -2.09 -3.01 35.45
CA ASP A 307 -3.47 -2.88 35.93
C ASP A 307 -4.46 -2.81 34.76
N PHE A 308 -4.10 -2.13 33.66
CA PHE A 308 -4.90 -2.12 32.43
C PHE A 308 -5.05 -3.54 31.85
N ILE A 309 -3.94 -4.27 31.72
CA ILE A 309 -3.95 -5.66 31.23
C ILE A 309 -4.80 -6.56 32.13
N ALA A 310 -4.73 -6.37 33.45
CA ALA A 310 -5.56 -7.11 34.39
C ALA A 310 -7.05 -6.79 34.22
N ASP A 311 -7.41 -5.52 34.01
CA ASP A 311 -8.78 -5.11 33.72
C ASP A 311 -9.30 -5.70 32.40
N MET A 312 -8.48 -5.68 31.36
CA MET A 312 -8.76 -6.29 30.06
C MET A 312 -9.08 -7.78 30.19
N ASN A 313 -8.22 -8.52 30.90
CA ASN A 313 -8.40 -9.97 31.09
C ASN A 313 -9.59 -10.34 31.98
N ASN A 314 -9.94 -9.48 32.95
CA ASN A 314 -11.03 -9.74 33.88
C ASN A 314 -12.38 -9.17 33.40
N GLY A 315 -12.39 -8.39 32.31
CA GLY A 315 -13.57 -7.62 31.88
C GLY A 315 -14.01 -6.60 32.94
N THR A 316 -13.05 -6.06 33.71
CA THR A 316 -13.29 -5.08 34.78
C THR A 316 -12.78 -3.71 34.39
N ASN A 317 -13.01 -2.71 35.23
CA ASN A 317 -12.44 -1.37 35.05
C ASN A 317 -12.07 -0.81 36.43
N LEU A 318 -11.34 -1.61 37.21
CA LEU A 318 -10.95 -1.27 38.58
C LEU A 318 -9.87 -0.18 38.59
N SER A 319 -9.02 -0.13 37.57
CA SER A 319 -7.99 0.90 37.38
C SER A 319 -8.58 2.24 36.92
N GLY A 320 -9.76 2.22 36.29
CA GLY A 320 -10.36 3.41 35.67
C GLY A 320 -9.78 3.74 34.29
N LEU A 321 -8.89 2.92 33.74
CA LEU A 321 -8.11 3.23 32.53
C LEU A 321 -8.85 2.89 31.22
N CYS A 322 -9.74 1.89 31.19
CA CYS A 322 -10.53 1.51 30.00
C CYS A 322 -12.04 1.81 30.18
N ALA A 323 -12.89 1.49 29.19
CA ALA A 323 -14.35 1.54 29.35
C ALA A 323 -14.83 0.44 30.31
N SER A 324 -16.08 0.46 30.77
CA SER A 324 -16.65 -0.61 31.63
C SER A 324 -17.75 -1.36 30.88
N PRO A 325 -17.61 -2.67 30.63
CA PRO A 325 -16.41 -3.49 30.88
C PRO A 325 -15.24 -3.09 29.97
N CYS A 326 -14.01 -3.45 30.35
CA CYS A 326 -12.86 -3.30 29.46
C CYS A 326 -13.09 -4.13 28.19
N GLU A 327 -12.82 -3.57 27.02
CA GLU A 327 -12.83 -4.33 25.78
C GLU A 327 -11.71 -5.38 25.84
N ASN A 328 -12.04 -6.64 25.56
CA ASN A 328 -11.08 -7.73 25.58
C ASN A 328 -11.05 -8.52 24.26
N TYR A 329 -11.82 -8.07 23.27
CA TYR A 329 -11.96 -8.69 21.95
C TYR A 329 -12.38 -10.17 22.02
N GLY A 330 -13.04 -10.57 23.12
CA GLY A 330 -13.47 -11.94 23.38
C GLY A 330 -12.36 -12.87 23.90
N TYR A 331 -11.22 -12.32 24.31
CA TYR A 331 -10.04 -13.07 24.72
C TYR A 331 -9.64 -12.80 26.17
N THR A 332 -8.84 -13.73 26.71
CA THR A 332 -8.10 -13.57 27.96
C THR A 332 -6.65 -13.98 27.72
N GLY A 333 -5.77 -13.74 28.70
CA GLY A 333 -4.34 -14.01 28.56
C GLY A 333 -3.57 -12.92 27.83
N TRP A 334 -4.17 -11.73 27.66
CA TRP A 334 -3.46 -10.54 27.23
C TRP A 334 -2.34 -10.19 28.22
N ARG A 335 -1.23 -9.68 27.71
CA ARG A 335 -0.07 -9.28 28.49
C ARG A 335 0.69 -8.16 27.79
N LEU A 336 1.58 -7.50 28.55
CA LEU A 336 2.60 -6.67 27.92
C LEU A 336 3.58 -7.59 27.16
N PRO A 337 4.03 -7.19 25.96
CA PRO A 337 5.07 -7.91 25.24
C PRO A 337 6.38 -7.79 26.02
N ASN A 338 7.20 -8.84 25.97
CA ASN A 338 8.60 -8.69 26.36
C ASN A 338 9.33 -7.87 25.29
N ARG A 339 10.56 -7.42 25.58
CA ARG A 339 11.29 -6.57 24.65
C ARG A 339 11.51 -7.20 23.26
N LYS A 340 11.67 -8.53 23.19
CA LYS A 340 11.93 -9.24 21.92
C LYS A 340 10.69 -9.29 21.05
N GLU A 341 9.53 -9.52 21.66
CA GLU A 341 8.24 -9.48 20.98
C GLU A 341 7.95 -8.08 20.47
N MET A 342 8.18 -7.04 21.28
CA MET A 342 7.97 -5.66 20.85
C MET A 342 8.94 -5.26 19.72
N MET A 343 10.22 -5.63 19.83
CA MET A 343 11.21 -5.37 18.78
C MET A 343 10.94 -6.15 17.48
N SER A 344 10.20 -7.26 17.53
CA SER A 344 9.86 -8.02 16.34
C SER A 344 8.92 -7.26 15.38
N LEU A 345 8.16 -6.27 15.86
CA LEU A 345 7.32 -5.42 15.03
C LEU A 345 8.11 -4.39 14.21
N LEU A 346 9.38 -4.17 14.56
CA LEU A 346 10.23 -3.19 13.89
C LEU A 346 10.58 -3.69 12.48
N TYR A 347 10.45 -2.79 11.50
CA TYR A 347 10.77 -3.04 10.11
C TYR A 347 11.74 -1.98 9.60
N PHE A 348 12.86 -2.43 9.05
CA PHE A 348 13.98 -1.58 8.67
C PHE A 348 14.20 -1.48 7.15
N GLY A 349 13.15 -1.66 6.34
CA GLY A 349 13.17 -1.48 4.87
C GLY A 349 12.79 -0.07 4.40
N ASP A 350 12.91 0.24 3.10
CA ASP A 350 12.61 1.58 2.58
C ASP A 350 11.14 1.99 2.85
N LEU A 351 10.97 3.09 3.58
CA LEU A 351 9.66 3.65 3.95
C LEU A 351 9.34 4.93 3.17
N GLY A 352 10.09 5.29 2.12
CA GLY A 352 9.85 6.51 1.34
C GLY A 352 10.01 7.79 2.16
N GLY A 353 10.84 7.77 3.20
CA GLY A 353 10.98 8.86 4.17
C GLY A 353 9.92 8.86 5.29
N GLY A 354 9.10 7.82 5.40
CA GLY A 354 8.19 7.53 6.51
C GLY A 354 8.88 6.99 7.78
N TYR A 355 8.06 6.68 8.78
CA TYR A 355 8.48 6.07 10.06
C TYR A 355 7.82 4.70 10.21
N ILE A 356 8.37 3.84 11.08
CA ILE A 356 7.92 2.45 11.25
C ILE A 356 6.46 2.37 11.74
N ASP A 357 6.02 3.33 12.54
CA ASP A 357 4.63 3.47 12.97
C ASP A 357 3.67 3.69 11.79
N GLY A 358 4.00 4.60 10.87
CA GLY A 358 3.24 4.82 9.64
C GLY A 358 3.22 3.58 8.73
N TRP A 359 4.33 2.83 8.68
CA TRP A 359 4.36 1.55 7.99
C TRP A 359 3.42 0.52 8.63
N LEU A 360 3.48 0.34 9.95
CA LEU A 360 2.57 -0.56 10.67
C LEU A 360 1.09 -0.18 10.48
N GLU A 361 0.79 1.12 10.41
CA GLU A 361 -0.55 1.63 10.12
C GLU A 361 -0.97 1.39 8.66
N SER A 362 -0.04 1.48 7.72
CA SER A 362 -0.29 1.10 6.31
C SER A 362 -0.55 -0.39 6.15
N GLU A 363 -0.05 -1.22 7.06
CA GLU A 363 -0.25 -2.66 7.01
C GLU A 363 -1.69 -3.03 7.41
N VAL A 364 -2.00 -2.96 8.70
CA VAL A 364 -3.32 -3.33 9.26
C VAL A 364 -3.58 -2.71 10.65
N PHE A 365 -2.55 -2.18 11.31
CA PHE A 365 -2.67 -1.65 12.65
C PHE A 365 -3.28 -0.25 12.62
N VAL A 366 -3.80 0.18 13.78
CA VAL A 366 -4.34 1.52 13.96
C VAL A 366 -3.82 2.08 15.27
N ASN A 367 -3.79 3.41 15.42
CA ASN A 367 -3.36 4.05 16.67
C ASN A 367 -1.96 3.59 17.13
N VAL A 368 -1.03 3.34 16.20
CA VAL A 368 0.35 2.96 16.52
C VAL A 368 1.12 4.19 16.99
N SER A 369 0.82 5.35 16.42
CA SER A 369 1.41 6.59 16.89
C SER A 369 0.36 7.68 16.77
N SER A 370 -0.05 8.22 17.92
CA SER A 370 -0.95 9.36 17.91
C SER A 370 -0.23 10.58 18.46
N GLY A 371 0.10 11.51 17.57
CA GLY A 371 -0.55 12.79 17.74
C GLY A 371 -2.06 12.53 17.66
N GLY A 372 -2.72 12.35 18.81
CA GLY A 372 -4.19 12.42 18.83
C GLY A 372 -4.62 13.76 18.22
N PRO A 373 -5.91 13.96 17.84
CA PRO A 373 -6.33 15.23 17.28
C PRO A 373 -6.03 16.35 18.30
N ALA A 374 -5.03 17.18 17.95
CA ALA A 374 -4.46 18.32 18.67
C ALA A 374 -3.37 18.05 19.74
N SER A 375 -2.12 17.90 19.31
CA SER A 375 -0.98 18.48 20.04
C SER A 375 -0.06 19.26 19.11
N LEU A 376 -0.18 20.59 19.18
CA LEU A 376 0.73 21.53 18.55
C LEU A 376 2.10 21.48 19.26
N GLY A 377 3.08 20.82 18.64
CA GLY A 377 4.50 21.17 18.80
C GLY A 377 5.36 20.39 19.81
N GLN A 378 5.15 19.08 20.00
CA GLN A 378 6.18 18.21 20.58
C GLN A 378 6.63 17.18 19.54
N SER A 379 7.94 16.92 19.47
CA SER A 379 8.52 15.90 18.60
C SER A 379 8.09 14.52 19.12
N ASP A 380 7.14 13.92 18.40
CA ASP A 380 6.42 12.70 18.75
C ASP A 380 7.34 11.48 18.69
N ARG A 381 7.81 11.00 19.86
CA ARG A 381 8.45 9.70 20.02
C ARG A 381 7.55 8.77 20.84
N SER A 382 6.98 7.78 20.20
CA SER A 382 6.00 6.85 20.79
C SER A 382 6.69 5.65 21.44
N SER A 383 6.89 5.71 22.77
CA SER A 383 7.49 4.62 23.54
C SER A 383 6.43 3.65 24.05
N TYR A 384 6.78 2.37 24.12
CA TYR A 384 5.89 1.33 24.62
C TYR A 384 6.44 0.63 25.85
N TRP A 385 5.57 0.40 26.82
CA TRP A 385 5.88 -0.44 27.97
C TRP A 385 6.07 -1.90 27.55
N THR A 386 7.19 -2.50 27.96
CA THR A 386 7.40 -3.95 27.86
C THR A 386 7.25 -4.61 29.25
N SER A 387 7.25 -5.95 29.28
CA SER A 387 7.32 -6.73 30.51
C SER A 387 8.75 -6.95 31.02
N THR A 388 9.78 -6.57 30.26
CA THR A 388 11.19 -6.91 30.56
C THR A 388 11.83 -5.90 31.52
N THR A 389 12.09 -6.31 32.77
CA THR A 389 12.79 -5.47 33.78
C THR A 389 14.26 -5.26 33.43
N ASP A 390 14.82 -4.08 33.71
CA ASP A 390 16.26 -3.88 33.61
C ASP A 390 16.98 -4.58 34.79
N PRO A 391 17.85 -5.57 34.52
CA PRO A 391 18.58 -6.28 35.58
C PRO A 391 19.65 -5.42 36.26
N ALA A 392 20.19 -4.40 35.59
CA ALA A 392 21.21 -3.50 36.12
C ALA A 392 20.59 -2.47 37.08
N ASP A 393 19.36 -2.03 36.79
CA ASP A 393 18.55 -1.19 37.67
C ASP A 393 17.08 -1.65 37.69
N THR A 394 16.74 -2.46 38.69
CA THR A 394 15.39 -3.07 38.81
C THR A 394 14.25 -2.07 39.04
N ALA A 395 14.58 -0.80 39.33
CA ALA A 395 13.62 0.30 39.35
C ALA A 395 13.20 0.74 37.94
N ASN A 396 13.88 0.24 36.92
CA ASN A 396 13.65 0.52 35.52
C ASN A 396 13.12 -0.72 34.76
N ILE A 397 12.60 -0.47 33.57
CA ILE A 397 12.01 -1.42 32.62
C ILE A 397 12.50 -1.05 31.23
N PHE A 398 12.69 -2.03 30.36
CA PHE A 398 12.93 -1.74 28.95
C PHE A 398 11.66 -1.22 28.28
N GLY A 399 11.78 -0.14 27.53
CA GLY A 399 10.76 0.37 26.64
C GLY A 399 11.30 0.41 25.22
N VAL A 400 10.41 0.26 24.24
CA VAL A 400 10.76 0.27 22.81
C VAL A 400 10.03 1.43 22.14
N THR A 401 10.74 2.25 21.38
CA THR A 401 10.14 3.27 20.53
C THR A 401 9.89 2.65 19.16
N VAL A 402 8.64 2.61 18.71
CA VAL A 402 8.30 1.91 17.46
C VAL A 402 8.68 2.73 16.23
N ASP A 403 8.38 4.02 16.23
CA ASP A 403 8.72 5.01 15.20
C ASP A 403 10.16 4.94 14.66
N PHE A 404 11.15 4.87 15.55
CA PHE A 404 12.57 4.79 15.22
C PHE A 404 13.16 3.40 15.44
N GLY A 405 12.54 2.55 16.26
CA GLY A 405 13.06 1.22 16.60
C GLY A 405 14.09 1.18 17.74
N GLU A 406 14.16 2.18 18.61
CA GLU A 406 15.11 2.19 19.72
C GLU A 406 14.61 1.38 20.92
N ALA A 407 15.54 0.87 21.74
CA ALA A 407 15.22 0.19 23.00
C ALA A 407 16.09 0.74 24.14
N HIS A 408 15.44 1.23 25.20
CA HIS A 408 16.12 1.87 26.34
C HIS A 408 15.55 1.43 27.69
N SER A 409 16.32 1.67 28.75
CA SER A 409 15.91 1.48 30.14
C SER A 409 15.25 2.75 30.70
N TYR A 410 14.05 2.60 31.26
CA TYR A 410 13.20 3.69 31.73
C TYR A 410 12.67 3.43 33.13
N SER A 411 12.47 4.50 33.91
CA SER A 411 11.92 4.40 35.26
C SER A 411 10.50 3.84 35.26
N LYS A 412 10.22 2.86 36.12
CA LYS A 412 8.87 2.32 36.32
C LYS A 412 7.86 3.33 36.87
N THR A 413 8.33 4.43 37.46
CA THR A 413 7.50 5.39 38.21
C THR A 413 7.67 6.86 37.81
N SER A 414 8.64 7.19 36.95
CA SER A 414 8.88 8.57 36.52
C SER A 414 8.54 8.78 35.05
N THR A 415 7.77 9.83 34.77
CA THR A 415 7.49 10.32 33.40
C THR A 415 8.60 11.23 32.87
N THR A 416 9.61 11.56 33.69
CA THR A 416 10.80 12.27 33.23
C THR A 416 11.79 11.27 32.64
N ALA A 417 12.12 11.37 31.35
CA ALA A 417 13.18 10.56 30.77
C ALA A 417 14.51 10.78 31.51
N PRO A 418 15.38 9.77 31.58
CA PRO A 418 16.77 10.02 31.91
C PRO A 418 17.37 10.93 30.82
N ASN A 419 18.16 11.92 31.22
CA ASN A 419 18.84 12.83 30.29
C ASN A 419 19.98 12.07 29.59
N TRP A 420 19.63 11.29 28.56
CA TRP A 420 20.54 10.40 27.85
C TRP A 420 21.40 11.13 26.82
N HIS A 421 20.89 12.22 26.24
CA HIS A 421 21.70 13.15 25.48
C HIS A 421 22.38 14.12 26.44
N ALA A 422 23.68 14.36 26.29
CA ALA A 422 24.48 15.26 27.13
C ALA A 422 24.08 16.76 27.04
N HIS A 423 22.85 17.07 26.63
CA HIS A 423 22.37 18.41 26.28
C HIS A 423 21.31 19.00 27.22
N GLY A 424 20.88 18.29 28.27
CA GLY A 424 20.10 18.91 29.36
C GLY A 424 18.62 19.14 29.05
N PHE A 425 18.08 18.49 28.02
CA PHE A 425 16.65 18.38 27.79
C PHE A 425 16.18 17.00 28.23
N VAL A 426 15.28 16.98 29.21
CA VAL A 426 14.49 15.79 29.57
C VAL A 426 13.31 15.80 28.61
N GLU A 427 13.33 14.97 27.57
CA GLU A 427 12.14 14.77 26.74
C GLU A 427 11.28 13.68 27.41
N PRO A 428 10.12 14.00 28.00
CA PRO A 428 9.23 12.97 28.53
C PRO A 428 8.66 12.16 27.37
N TYR A 429 9.10 10.91 27.23
CA TYR A 429 8.50 9.99 26.25
C TYR A 429 7.08 9.63 26.70
N PRO A 430 6.04 9.83 25.87
CA PRO A 430 4.74 9.22 26.13
C PRO A 430 4.88 7.70 26.11
N TYR A 431 4.36 7.02 27.14
CA TYR A 431 4.36 5.55 27.18
C TYR A 431 2.98 4.97 26.90
N PHE A 432 2.93 4.08 25.92
CA PHE A 432 1.73 3.38 25.48
C PHE A 432 1.80 1.89 25.83
N ILE A 433 0.68 1.20 25.62
CA ILE A 433 0.57 -0.23 25.82
C ILE A 433 0.05 -0.87 24.54
N TRP A 434 0.73 -1.92 24.10
CA TRP A 434 0.31 -2.73 22.96
C TRP A 434 0.14 -4.18 23.42
N PRO A 435 -1.07 -4.57 23.83
CA PRO A 435 -1.29 -5.92 24.33
C PRO A 435 -1.00 -6.99 23.27
N VAL A 436 -0.30 -8.03 23.71
CA VAL A 436 0.02 -9.22 22.92
C VAL A 436 -0.45 -10.47 23.63
N ARG A 437 -0.69 -11.54 22.87
CA ARG A 437 -0.90 -12.89 23.39
C ARG A 437 -0.42 -13.95 22.40
N ASP A 438 -0.26 -15.16 22.93
CA ASP A 438 0.06 -16.35 22.15
C ASP A 438 -1.19 -16.87 21.41
N THR A 439 -1.01 -17.34 20.17
CA THR A 439 -2.05 -17.98 19.35
C THR A 439 -2.30 -19.43 19.76
N ALA A 440 -1.35 -20.09 20.43
CA ALA A 440 -1.39 -21.53 20.73
C ALA A 440 -2.49 -21.97 21.71
N THR A 441 -3.31 -21.05 22.22
CA THR A 441 -4.39 -21.37 23.16
C THR A 441 -5.72 -20.79 22.71
N ALA A 442 -6.74 -21.65 22.64
CA ALA A 442 -8.11 -21.23 22.45
C ALA A 442 -8.55 -20.26 23.57
N PRO A 443 -9.44 -19.30 23.29
CA PRO A 443 -10.33 -19.27 22.12
C PRO A 443 -9.71 -18.60 20.88
N TYR A 444 -10.25 -18.98 19.71
CA TYR A 444 -9.87 -18.47 18.39
C TYR A 444 -11.02 -17.64 17.79
N GLY A 445 -10.69 -16.54 17.12
CA GLY A 445 -11.69 -15.69 16.47
C GLY A 445 -11.77 -15.89 14.97
N LEU A 446 -12.94 -15.60 14.43
CA LEU A 446 -13.15 -15.35 13.00
C LEU A 446 -13.84 -14.01 12.86
N GLY A 447 -13.23 -13.06 12.16
CA GLY A 447 -13.88 -11.82 11.76
C GLY A 447 -14.05 -11.69 10.26
N VAL A 448 -14.97 -10.82 9.87
CA VAL A 448 -15.39 -10.61 8.48
C VAL A 448 -15.26 -9.13 8.11
N GLY A 449 -14.45 -8.84 7.09
CA GLY A 449 -14.35 -7.55 6.41
C GLY A 449 -15.27 -7.44 5.19
N ILE A 450 -15.62 -6.21 4.83
CA ILE A 450 -16.41 -5.87 3.62
C ILE A 450 -15.68 -4.74 2.91
N GLU A 451 -15.28 -4.97 1.66
CA GLU A 451 -14.55 -3.98 0.87
C GLU A 451 -15.19 -3.75 -0.51
N PRO A 452 -15.38 -2.49 -0.95
CA PRO A 452 -15.32 -1.30 -0.11
C PRO A 452 -16.46 -1.31 0.90
N ALA A 453 -16.31 -0.54 1.99
CA ALA A 453 -17.40 -0.32 2.93
C ALA A 453 -18.67 0.16 2.20
N GLY A 454 -19.81 -0.47 2.48
CA GLY A 454 -21.07 -0.20 1.78
C GLY A 454 -21.28 -0.95 0.46
N GLY A 455 -20.33 -1.81 0.03
CA GLY A 455 -20.51 -2.66 -1.15
C GLY A 455 -21.53 -3.80 -0.97
N GLY A 456 -21.76 -4.27 0.26
CA GLY A 456 -22.70 -5.34 0.54
C GLY A 456 -22.81 -5.72 2.02
N SER A 457 -23.35 -6.92 2.27
CA SER A 457 -23.45 -7.55 3.59
C SER A 457 -22.89 -8.97 3.57
N VAL A 458 -22.49 -9.48 4.74
CA VAL A 458 -22.12 -10.88 4.92
C VAL A 458 -22.92 -11.49 6.06
N THR A 459 -23.55 -12.63 5.81
CA THR A 459 -24.34 -13.37 6.81
C THR A 459 -23.82 -14.78 7.00
N GLY A 460 -23.97 -15.31 8.21
CA GLY A 460 -23.56 -16.66 8.59
C GLY A 460 -24.09 -17.03 9.96
N THR A 461 -23.75 -18.21 10.47
CA THR A 461 -24.15 -18.57 11.85
C THR A 461 -23.40 -17.69 12.84
N GLY A 462 -24.09 -16.74 13.48
CA GLY A 462 -23.49 -15.74 14.36
C GLY A 462 -22.94 -14.50 13.63
N PHE A 463 -23.02 -14.43 12.30
CA PHE A 463 -22.53 -13.29 11.54
C PHE A 463 -23.67 -12.53 10.87
N ASN A 464 -23.65 -11.20 11.00
CA ASN A 464 -24.55 -10.28 10.33
C ASN A 464 -23.83 -8.94 10.09
N CYS A 465 -22.90 -8.93 9.13
CA CYS A 465 -22.16 -7.76 8.71
C CYS A 465 -22.92 -6.94 7.67
N PRO A 466 -22.87 -5.60 7.72
CA PRO A 466 -22.28 -4.78 8.78
C PRO A 466 -23.12 -4.87 10.08
N GLY A 467 -22.43 -4.89 11.23
CA GLY A 467 -23.08 -5.07 12.54
C GLY A 467 -22.30 -6.03 13.44
N ASP A 468 -22.69 -7.31 13.43
CA ASP A 468 -21.96 -8.37 14.15
C ASP A 468 -21.04 -9.11 13.17
N CYS A 469 -19.76 -8.74 13.20
CA CYS A 469 -18.77 -9.17 12.23
C CYS A 469 -17.71 -10.11 12.74
N SER A 470 -17.80 -10.54 14.00
CA SER A 470 -16.79 -11.40 14.59
C SER A 470 -17.40 -12.42 15.51
N GLN A 471 -16.85 -13.62 15.53
CA GLN A 471 -17.25 -14.69 16.44
C GLN A 471 -16.03 -15.31 17.09
N ILE A 472 -16.21 -15.81 18.32
CA ILE A 472 -15.17 -16.42 19.13
C ILE A 472 -15.54 -17.88 19.38
N TYR A 473 -14.60 -18.78 19.09
CA TYR A 473 -14.76 -20.22 19.22
C TYR A 473 -13.85 -20.75 20.33
N THR A 474 -14.39 -21.57 21.22
CA THR A 474 -13.67 -22.12 22.38
C THR A 474 -12.66 -23.21 22.01
N GLY A 475 -12.52 -23.53 20.72
CA GLY A 475 -11.57 -24.49 20.17
C GLY A 475 -11.74 -24.61 18.66
N ASP A 476 -11.05 -25.58 18.06
CA ASP A 476 -11.05 -25.81 16.62
C ASP A 476 -12.48 -26.01 16.08
N THR A 477 -12.83 -25.20 15.08
CA THR A 477 -14.15 -25.21 14.45
C THR A 477 -13.95 -25.23 12.93
N THR A 478 -14.63 -26.15 12.24
CA THR A 478 -14.50 -26.32 10.78
C THR A 478 -15.86 -26.17 10.10
N GLY A 479 -15.85 -25.78 8.82
CA GLY A 479 -17.05 -25.70 8.00
C GLY A 479 -17.97 -24.51 8.31
N ILE A 480 -17.42 -23.37 8.74
CA ILE A 480 -18.20 -22.14 8.99
C ILE A 480 -18.56 -21.54 7.63
N VAL A 481 -19.85 -21.43 7.34
CA VAL A 481 -20.33 -20.90 6.05
C VAL A 481 -20.77 -19.44 6.19
N LEU A 482 -20.17 -18.60 5.35
CA LEU A 482 -20.47 -17.18 5.19
C LEU A 482 -21.05 -16.95 3.78
N THR A 483 -22.00 -16.02 3.67
CA THR A 483 -22.64 -15.66 2.40
C THR A 483 -22.62 -14.15 2.21
N ALA A 484 -21.92 -13.69 1.18
CA ALA A 484 -21.88 -12.30 0.75
C ALA A 484 -23.12 -11.98 -0.09
N THR A 485 -23.76 -10.85 0.21
CA THR A 485 -24.92 -10.34 -0.52
C THR A 485 -24.61 -8.90 -0.92
N PRO A 486 -24.44 -8.59 -2.22
CA PRO A 486 -24.21 -7.23 -2.64
C PRO A 486 -25.43 -6.36 -2.31
N TYR A 487 -25.18 -5.10 -1.98
CA TYR A 487 -26.24 -4.09 -1.90
C TYR A 487 -26.72 -3.70 -3.30
N LEU A 488 -27.85 -3.00 -3.37
CA LEU A 488 -28.46 -2.61 -4.65
C LEU A 488 -27.47 -1.75 -5.45
N GLY A 489 -27.18 -2.14 -6.69
CA GLY A 489 -26.20 -1.48 -7.58
C GLY A 489 -24.82 -2.13 -7.56
N SER A 490 -24.40 -2.71 -6.44
CA SER A 490 -23.12 -3.41 -6.32
C SER A 490 -23.16 -4.83 -6.88
N THR A 491 -21.99 -5.38 -7.17
CA THR A 491 -21.82 -6.81 -7.45
C THR A 491 -20.76 -7.41 -6.53
N PHE A 492 -20.98 -8.66 -6.11
CA PHE A 492 -19.93 -9.40 -5.41
C PHE A 492 -18.82 -9.75 -6.39
N ASP A 493 -17.57 -9.52 -6.00
CA ASP A 493 -16.40 -9.78 -6.82
C ASP A 493 -15.73 -11.10 -6.41
N PHE A 494 -15.02 -11.11 -5.28
CA PHE A 494 -14.32 -12.29 -4.76
C PHE A 494 -14.11 -12.22 -3.24
N TRP A 495 -13.68 -13.34 -2.67
CA TRP A 495 -13.29 -13.42 -1.24
C TRP A 495 -11.77 -13.37 -1.09
N THR A 496 -11.28 -12.60 -0.12
CA THR A 496 -9.88 -12.64 0.35
C THR A 496 -9.80 -13.44 1.67
N GLY A 497 -8.82 -14.32 1.82
CA GLY A 497 -8.63 -15.13 3.04
C GLY A 497 -9.56 -16.33 3.20
N CYS A 498 -10.38 -16.64 2.17
CA CYS A 498 -11.33 -17.76 2.21
C CYS A 498 -10.67 -19.11 1.91
N ASP A 499 -10.93 -20.16 2.70
CA ASP A 499 -10.39 -21.50 2.44
C ASP A 499 -11.01 -22.16 1.21
N ASN A 500 -12.34 -22.09 1.10
CA ASN A 500 -13.09 -22.74 0.04
C ASN A 500 -14.17 -21.78 -0.49
N PRO A 501 -13.83 -20.87 -1.43
CA PRO A 501 -14.79 -19.99 -2.06
C PRO A 501 -15.67 -20.76 -3.07
N ASN A 502 -16.96 -20.47 -3.07
CA ASN A 502 -17.93 -20.97 -4.05
C ASN A 502 -18.92 -19.84 -4.38
N ALA A 503 -18.61 -19.10 -5.45
CA ALA A 503 -19.31 -17.87 -5.80
C ALA A 503 -19.35 -16.90 -4.60
N ASN A 504 -20.54 -16.43 -4.23
CA ASN A 504 -20.74 -15.52 -3.09
C ASN A 504 -20.72 -16.23 -1.72
N GLN A 505 -20.42 -17.53 -1.65
CA GLN A 505 -20.27 -18.27 -0.39
C GLN A 505 -18.81 -18.56 -0.10
N CYS A 506 -18.43 -18.45 1.18
CA CYS A 506 -17.13 -18.84 1.68
C CYS A 506 -17.29 -19.86 2.80
N THR A 507 -16.53 -20.96 2.75
CA THR A 507 -16.42 -21.90 3.88
C THR A 507 -15.06 -21.74 4.54
N MET A 508 -15.06 -21.53 5.86
CA MET A 508 -13.89 -21.24 6.70
C MET A 508 -13.66 -22.32 7.76
N ASP A 509 -12.39 -22.61 8.01
CA ASP A 509 -11.90 -23.42 9.13
C ASP A 509 -11.06 -22.54 10.09
N VAL A 510 -11.40 -22.58 11.37
CA VAL A 510 -10.70 -21.89 12.46
C VAL A 510 -10.06 -22.97 13.32
N VAL A 511 -8.81 -23.33 12.99
CA VAL A 511 -8.08 -24.43 13.61
C VAL A 511 -6.73 -23.91 14.06
N GLY A 512 -6.46 -23.94 15.37
CA GLY A 512 -5.17 -23.51 15.92
C GLY A 512 -4.83 -22.02 15.80
N MET A 513 -5.68 -21.19 15.18
CA MET A 513 -5.38 -19.78 14.94
C MET A 513 -6.65 -18.93 14.78
N THR A 514 -6.54 -17.64 15.10
CA THR A 514 -7.53 -16.61 14.77
C THR A 514 -7.35 -16.17 13.33
N ARG A 515 -8.45 -15.90 12.62
CA ARG A 515 -8.45 -15.58 11.17
C ARG A 515 -9.40 -14.44 10.81
N GLY A 516 -9.13 -13.83 9.67
CA GLY A 516 -10.01 -12.87 8.99
C GLY A 516 -10.39 -13.34 7.58
N VAL A 517 -11.50 -12.83 7.07
CA VAL A 517 -11.94 -13.05 5.69
C VAL A 517 -12.65 -11.80 5.17
N VAL A 518 -12.45 -11.45 3.90
CA VAL A 518 -13.00 -10.23 3.30
C VAL A 518 -13.91 -10.58 2.13
N ALA A 519 -15.12 -10.02 2.11
CA ALA A 519 -15.97 -10.00 0.93
C ALA A 519 -15.67 -8.73 0.11
N ASN A 520 -15.14 -8.90 -1.10
CA ASN A 520 -14.88 -7.79 -2.01
C ASN A 520 -16.05 -7.59 -2.97
N PHE A 521 -16.42 -6.35 -3.20
CA PHE A 521 -17.52 -5.92 -4.05
C PHE A 521 -17.04 -4.89 -5.07
N LYS A 522 -17.67 -4.88 -6.24
CA LYS A 522 -17.59 -3.75 -7.18
C LYS A 522 -18.79 -2.85 -6.96
N VAL A 523 -18.53 -1.58 -6.66
CA VAL A 523 -19.54 -0.53 -6.55
C VAL A 523 -19.57 0.30 -7.85
N PRO A 524 -20.71 0.84 -8.29
CA PRO A 524 -20.77 1.67 -9.50
C PRO A 524 -20.09 3.04 -9.31
N ASP A 525 -19.58 3.65 -10.39
CA ASP A 525 -19.03 5.02 -10.38
C ASP A 525 -20.13 6.06 -10.64
N GLU A 526 -20.61 6.70 -9.57
CA GLU A 526 -21.66 7.73 -9.63
C GLU A 526 -21.17 9.10 -9.13
N ARG A 527 -21.62 10.18 -9.80
CA ARG A 527 -21.27 11.57 -9.47
C ARG A 527 -22.44 12.33 -8.86
N ILE A 528 -22.20 12.94 -7.69
CA ILE A 528 -23.04 13.95 -7.06
C ILE A 528 -22.39 15.32 -7.31
N ASP A 529 -23.16 16.29 -7.77
CA ASP A 529 -22.66 17.66 -7.97
C ASP A 529 -23.66 18.71 -7.43
N PRO A 530 -23.28 19.54 -6.44
CA PRO A 530 -22.04 19.53 -5.68
C PRO A 530 -22.07 18.52 -4.51
N MET A 531 -20.90 18.00 -4.11
CA MET A 531 -20.77 17.14 -2.91
C MET A 531 -20.84 17.90 -1.58
N ALA A 532 -20.69 19.22 -1.61
CA ALA A 532 -20.90 20.12 -0.47
C ALA A 532 -21.81 21.28 -0.90
N VAL A 533 -22.97 21.40 -0.25
CA VAL A 533 -23.97 22.43 -0.53
C VAL A 533 -23.86 23.50 0.55
N VAL A 534 -23.27 24.64 0.18
CA VAL A 534 -23.08 25.78 1.07
C VAL A 534 -24.17 26.82 0.79
N PHE A 535 -24.95 27.15 1.81
CA PHE A 535 -26.04 28.13 1.76
C PHE A 535 -25.64 29.52 2.26
N GLY A 536 -24.44 29.67 2.81
CA GLY A 536 -23.94 30.96 3.29
C GLY A 536 -24.72 31.52 4.48
N ASN A 537 -24.68 32.85 4.62
CA ASN A 537 -25.47 33.59 5.60
C ASN A 537 -26.91 33.76 5.09
N VAL A 538 -27.90 33.41 5.90
CA VAL A 538 -29.32 33.63 5.59
C VAL A 538 -30.00 34.30 6.78
N ASP A 539 -30.65 35.44 6.52
CA ASP A 539 -31.40 36.17 7.54
C ASP A 539 -32.49 35.29 8.18
N VAL A 540 -32.59 35.35 9.51
CA VAL A 540 -33.61 34.61 10.26
C VAL A 540 -35.01 34.93 9.74
N GLY A 541 -35.70 33.91 9.24
CA GLY A 541 -37.04 34.00 8.66
C GLY A 541 -37.09 34.09 7.12
N LEU A 542 -35.94 34.15 6.44
CA LEU A 542 -35.83 33.99 4.98
C LEU A 542 -35.48 32.54 4.60
N THR A 543 -35.40 32.27 3.30
CA THR A 543 -35.11 30.93 2.77
C THR A 543 -34.21 31.05 1.55
N ALA A 544 -33.10 30.30 1.54
CA ALA A 544 -32.22 30.13 0.38
C ALA A 544 -32.40 28.71 -0.20
N GLN A 545 -32.22 28.56 -1.52
CA GLN A 545 -32.33 27.27 -2.22
C GLN A 545 -31.05 26.93 -3.01
N ARG A 546 -30.74 25.65 -3.13
CA ARG A 546 -29.62 25.10 -3.92
C ARG A 546 -30.02 23.78 -4.58
N THR A 547 -29.45 23.48 -5.74
CA THR A 547 -29.70 22.25 -6.49
C THR A 547 -28.54 21.27 -6.34
N VAL A 548 -28.86 19.99 -6.18
CA VAL A 548 -27.92 18.86 -6.22
C VAL A 548 -28.32 17.96 -7.38
N THR A 549 -27.37 17.63 -8.25
CA THR A 549 -27.57 16.79 -9.43
C THR A 549 -26.94 15.42 -9.18
N ILE A 550 -27.67 14.35 -9.51
CA ILE A 550 -27.18 12.96 -9.51
C ILE A 550 -27.17 12.47 -10.95
N SER A 551 -26.03 11.94 -11.40
CA SER A 551 -25.84 11.50 -12.78
C SER A 551 -25.25 10.09 -12.85
N ASN A 552 -25.76 9.28 -13.78
CA ASN A 552 -25.25 7.95 -14.09
C ASN A 552 -24.27 8.01 -15.27
N TYR A 553 -23.02 7.60 -15.05
CA TYR A 553 -21.96 7.55 -16.07
C TYR A 553 -21.67 6.13 -16.56
N GLU A 554 -22.39 5.14 -16.05
CA GLU A 554 -22.09 3.73 -16.26
C GLU A 554 -22.85 3.08 -17.42
N THR A 555 -22.36 1.92 -17.84
CA THR A 555 -23.02 1.04 -18.82
C THR A 555 -24.17 0.22 -18.25
N VAL A 556 -24.48 0.40 -16.97
CA VAL A 556 -25.58 -0.24 -16.24
C VAL A 556 -26.58 0.80 -15.74
N THR A 557 -27.86 0.41 -15.62
CA THR A 557 -28.93 1.30 -15.13
C THR A 557 -28.80 1.46 -13.63
N TYR A 558 -29.12 2.64 -13.11
CA TYR A 558 -29.04 2.95 -11.69
C TYR A 558 -30.40 3.33 -11.11
N ASP A 559 -30.85 2.64 -10.06
CA ASP A 559 -32.10 2.94 -9.36
C ASP A 559 -31.84 3.80 -8.13
N VAL A 560 -32.27 5.06 -8.15
CA VAL A 560 -32.16 5.95 -6.99
C VAL A 560 -33.19 5.53 -5.94
N GLY A 561 -32.73 5.17 -4.75
CA GLY A 561 -33.59 4.83 -3.61
C GLY A 561 -34.46 6.01 -3.11
N THR A 562 -35.36 5.76 -2.16
CA THR A 562 -36.14 6.85 -1.55
C THR A 562 -35.27 7.71 -0.65
N ILE A 563 -35.08 8.97 -1.04
CA ILE A 563 -34.26 9.93 -0.31
C ILE A 563 -34.98 10.35 0.98
N PRO A 564 -34.33 10.22 2.15
CA PRO A 564 -34.93 10.61 3.42
C PRO A 564 -35.22 12.11 3.50
N ALA A 565 -36.28 12.48 4.23
CA ALA A 565 -36.55 13.88 4.52
C ALA A 565 -35.44 14.49 5.39
N LEU A 566 -35.06 15.73 5.08
CA LEU A 566 -34.09 16.50 5.86
C LEU A 566 -34.71 17.03 7.16
N THR A 567 -33.85 17.26 8.15
CA THR A 567 -34.22 17.93 9.41
C THR A 567 -34.07 19.44 9.29
N ALA A 568 -35.05 20.17 9.84
CA ALA A 568 -34.98 21.63 9.93
C ALA A 568 -33.64 22.08 10.56
N PRO A 569 -33.01 23.17 10.07
CA PRO A 569 -33.56 24.16 9.13
C PRO A 569 -33.47 23.80 7.64
N PHE A 570 -32.95 22.62 7.27
CA PHE A 570 -32.92 22.17 5.88
C PHE A 570 -34.22 21.44 5.50
N SER A 571 -34.63 21.56 4.24
CA SER A 571 -35.80 20.85 3.70
C SER A 571 -35.65 20.58 2.21
N ILE A 572 -36.28 19.52 1.70
CA ILE A 572 -36.31 19.22 0.27
C ILE A 572 -37.54 19.93 -0.34
N VAL A 573 -37.30 20.81 -1.29
CA VAL A 573 -38.32 21.57 -2.02
C VAL A 573 -38.80 20.78 -3.22
N THR A 574 -37.88 20.11 -3.92
CA THR A 574 -38.17 19.29 -5.08
C THR A 574 -37.26 18.07 -5.05
N ASP A 575 -37.85 16.90 -5.30
CA ASP A 575 -37.15 15.63 -5.39
C ASP A 575 -37.58 14.94 -6.67
N ASN A 576 -36.75 15.09 -7.71
CA ASN A 576 -36.95 14.38 -8.97
C ASN A 576 -36.09 13.12 -9.03
N CYS A 577 -35.45 12.71 -7.93
CA CYS A 577 -34.52 11.61 -7.88
C CYS A 577 -35.11 10.38 -7.21
N SER A 578 -35.87 10.52 -6.12
CA SER A 578 -36.43 9.38 -5.38
C SER A 578 -37.23 8.43 -6.26
N GLY A 579 -36.78 7.17 -6.36
CA GLY A 579 -37.46 6.12 -7.12
C GLY A 579 -37.31 6.24 -8.64
N VAL A 580 -36.40 7.07 -9.12
CA VAL A 580 -36.06 7.19 -10.54
C VAL A 580 -34.97 6.17 -10.90
N THR A 581 -35.17 5.47 -12.01
CA THR A 581 -34.14 4.67 -12.67
C THR A 581 -33.40 5.56 -13.67
N LEU A 582 -32.17 5.96 -13.35
CA LEU A 582 -31.27 6.61 -14.29
C LEU A 582 -30.82 5.56 -15.31
N SER A 583 -31.14 5.83 -16.57
CA SER A 583 -30.86 4.91 -17.68
C SER A 583 -29.36 4.62 -17.83
N ALA A 584 -29.03 3.40 -18.24
CA ALA A 584 -27.67 3.02 -18.63
C ALA A 584 -27.27 3.72 -19.93
N LEU A 585 -25.96 3.87 -20.15
CA LEU A 585 -25.42 4.21 -21.47
C LEU A 585 -25.96 3.23 -22.54
N THR A 586 -26.77 3.72 -23.48
CA THR A 586 -27.27 2.89 -24.60
C THR A 586 -26.97 3.52 -25.95
N GLY A 587 -26.14 2.83 -26.76
CA GLY A 587 -26.07 3.05 -28.21
C GLY A 587 -24.67 3.16 -28.79
N TYR A 588 -23.99 2.03 -28.99
CA TYR A 588 -23.02 1.90 -30.09
C TYR A 588 -23.80 1.67 -31.38
N SER A 589 -23.64 2.51 -32.39
CA SER A 589 -24.14 2.17 -33.73
C SER A 589 -23.05 2.32 -34.78
N ASP A 590 -22.61 1.18 -35.32
CA ASP A 590 -21.85 1.07 -36.57
C ASP A 590 -22.67 1.72 -37.71
N VAL A 591 -22.38 2.96 -38.08
CA VAL A 591 -22.99 3.57 -39.27
C VAL A 591 -22.06 3.35 -40.47
N VAL A 592 -22.46 2.49 -41.39
CA VAL A 592 -21.77 2.33 -42.69
C VAL A 592 -22.15 3.48 -43.60
N VAL A 593 -21.21 4.40 -43.88
CA VAL A 593 -21.53 5.69 -44.54
C VAL A 593 -21.35 5.66 -46.07
N GLY A 594 -20.84 4.58 -46.67
CA GLY A 594 -20.88 4.34 -48.13
C GLY A 594 -19.59 3.81 -48.76
N THR A 595 -19.60 3.62 -50.10
CA THR A 595 -18.47 3.11 -50.91
C THR A 595 -17.78 4.25 -51.70
N GLY A 596 -16.46 4.41 -51.53
CA GLY A 596 -15.67 5.39 -52.28
C GLY A 596 -15.40 4.94 -53.72
N ASN A 597 -15.70 5.79 -54.72
CA ASN A 597 -15.39 5.54 -56.13
C ASN A 597 -14.45 6.62 -56.70
N GLY A 598 -13.23 6.69 -56.15
CA GLY A 598 -12.05 7.17 -56.90
C GLY A 598 -11.80 8.69 -57.06
N SER A 599 -12.41 9.58 -56.28
CA SER A 599 -12.00 11.01 -56.13
C SER A 599 -12.71 11.62 -54.91
N ASN A 600 -12.17 12.71 -54.32
CA ASN A 600 -12.65 13.42 -53.11
C ASN A 600 -14.15 13.16 -52.81
N THR A 601 -14.42 12.30 -51.84
CA THR A 601 -15.78 11.93 -51.42
C THR A 601 -16.12 12.59 -50.09
N THR A 602 -17.23 13.32 -50.07
CA THR A 602 -17.84 13.86 -48.84
C THR A 602 -18.99 12.95 -48.41
N PHE A 603 -19.00 12.55 -47.15
CA PHE A 603 -20.02 11.72 -46.53
C PHE A 603 -20.75 12.53 -45.46
N ASN A 604 -22.08 12.45 -45.45
CA ASN A 604 -22.92 13.13 -44.48
C ASN A 604 -23.77 12.10 -43.74
N PHE A 605 -23.84 12.21 -42.42
CA PHE A 605 -24.76 11.45 -41.59
C PHE A 605 -25.28 12.33 -40.46
N THR A 606 -26.28 11.85 -39.73
CA THR A 606 -26.94 12.60 -38.65
C THR A 606 -26.99 11.73 -37.42
N LEU A 607 -26.47 12.25 -36.31
CA LEU A 607 -26.53 11.63 -34.99
C LEU A 607 -27.97 11.68 -34.48
N ASN A 608 -28.42 10.60 -33.84
CA ASN A 608 -29.73 10.59 -33.21
C ASN A 608 -29.65 11.35 -31.87
N ASN A 609 -30.35 12.49 -31.80
CA ASN A 609 -30.57 13.37 -30.63
C ASN A 609 -29.58 14.57 -30.46
N PRO A 610 -30.04 15.83 -30.24
CA PRO A 610 -29.24 17.04 -30.44
C PRO A 610 -28.68 17.70 -29.16
N VAL A 611 -28.56 17.00 -28.02
CA VAL A 611 -27.83 17.54 -26.86
C VAL A 611 -26.54 16.77 -26.73
N VAL A 612 -25.52 17.34 -27.34
CA VAL A 612 -24.17 16.79 -27.43
C VAL A 612 -23.29 17.77 -26.68
N GLU A 613 -22.83 17.44 -25.48
CA GLU A 613 -21.79 18.24 -24.83
C GLU A 613 -20.49 18.16 -25.64
N LYS A 614 -19.62 19.18 -25.47
CA LYS A 614 -18.39 19.46 -26.26
C LYS A 614 -17.31 18.35 -26.23
N SER A 615 -17.63 17.15 -25.75
CA SER A 615 -16.72 16.00 -25.55
C SER A 615 -16.96 14.84 -26.53
N THR A 616 -17.67 15.05 -27.64
CA THR A 616 -17.99 13.94 -28.58
C THR A 616 -16.81 13.59 -29.47
N ALA A 617 -16.22 12.41 -29.21
CA ALA A 617 -15.22 11.81 -30.09
C ALA A 617 -15.90 11.06 -31.25
N VAL A 618 -15.43 11.29 -32.48
CA VAL A 618 -15.90 10.55 -33.67
C VAL A 618 -14.71 9.82 -34.30
N SER A 619 -14.75 8.50 -34.26
CA SER A 619 -13.73 7.62 -34.83
C SER A 619 -14.20 7.06 -36.18
N TYR A 620 -13.31 6.89 -37.15
CA TYR A 620 -13.65 6.30 -38.44
C TYR A 620 -12.56 5.35 -38.94
N LYS A 621 -12.93 4.37 -39.79
CA LYS A 621 -11.97 3.57 -40.56
C LYS A 621 -12.48 3.21 -41.96
N PRO A 622 -11.61 3.27 -42.98
CA PRO A 622 -11.79 2.48 -44.19
C PRO A 622 -11.70 0.99 -43.90
N THR A 623 -12.45 0.16 -44.63
CA THR A 623 -12.46 -1.30 -44.45
C THR A 623 -11.03 -1.87 -44.60
N GLY A 624 -10.53 -2.53 -43.54
CA GLY A 624 -9.18 -3.12 -43.54
C GLY A 624 -8.05 -2.18 -43.13
N GLU A 625 -8.37 -0.96 -42.69
CA GLU A 625 -7.42 -0.02 -42.07
C GLU A 625 -7.69 0.16 -40.56
N LEU A 626 -6.73 0.78 -39.86
CA LEU A 626 -6.82 1.11 -38.45
C LEU A 626 -7.79 2.28 -38.21
N TRP A 627 -8.39 2.31 -37.02
CA TRP A 627 -9.27 3.40 -36.58
C TRP A 627 -8.50 4.72 -36.46
N GLN A 628 -9.12 5.80 -36.91
CA GLN A 628 -8.65 7.15 -36.72
C GLN A 628 -9.70 7.94 -35.94
N THR A 629 -9.28 8.57 -34.84
CA THR A 629 -10.16 9.36 -33.96
C THR A 629 -10.04 10.83 -34.29
N ILE A 630 -11.18 11.49 -34.52
CA ILE A 630 -11.28 12.95 -34.56
C ILE A 630 -11.63 13.40 -33.15
N LEU A 631 -10.65 14.02 -32.47
CA LEU A 631 -10.84 14.71 -31.20
C LEU A 631 -11.20 16.17 -31.46
N ASP A 632 -12.19 16.67 -30.72
CA ASP A 632 -12.71 18.04 -30.81
C ASP A 632 -11.67 19.08 -30.37
N MET A 633 -11.66 20.25 -31.02
CA MET A 633 -10.97 21.46 -30.56
C MET A 633 -11.90 22.64 -30.89
N VAL A 634 -12.53 23.18 -29.85
CA VAL A 634 -13.54 24.25 -29.95
C VAL A 634 -12.88 25.61 -30.24
N SER A 635 -13.48 26.42 -31.12
CA SER A 635 -13.23 27.88 -31.14
C SER A 635 -14.54 28.68 -31.31
N ASP A 636 -14.70 29.77 -30.56
CA ASP A 636 -15.98 30.41 -30.24
C ASP A 636 -16.59 31.34 -31.30
N ALA A 637 -16.59 30.99 -32.58
CA ALA A 637 -17.34 31.76 -33.57
C ALA A 637 -17.85 30.89 -34.71
N GLY A 638 -19.18 30.77 -34.82
CA GLY A 638 -19.84 29.90 -35.79
C GLY A 638 -19.24 29.93 -37.20
N GLY A 639 -18.82 28.77 -37.69
CA GLY A 639 -18.48 28.54 -39.10
C GLY A 639 -17.34 27.55 -39.32
N SER A 640 -17.68 26.35 -39.81
CA SER A 640 -16.83 25.36 -40.51
C SER A 640 -15.37 25.21 -40.09
N TYR A 641 -15.02 24.03 -39.58
CA TYR A 641 -13.65 23.62 -39.25
C TYR A 641 -12.97 22.81 -40.37
N ASN A 642 -11.67 23.02 -40.55
CA ASN A 642 -10.77 22.19 -41.35
C ASN A 642 -9.57 21.81 -40.47
N LYS A 643 -9.30 20.51 -40.28
CA LYS A 643 -8.00 20.02 -39.81
C LYS A 643 -7.39 19.16 -40.90
N ALA A 644 -6.11 19.37 -41.21
CA ALA A 644 -5.33 18.49 -42.07
C ALA A 644 -4.55 17.52 -41.16
N GLY A 645 -5.14 16.37 -40.85
CA GLY A 645 -4.39 15.22 -40.33
C GLY A 645 -3.55 14.56 -41.43
N SER A 646 -2.60 13.72 -41.05
CA SER A 646 -1.61 13.04 -41.91
C SER A 646 -2.20 12.18 -43.05
N ALA A 647 -3.52 11.95 -43.06
CA ALA A 647 -4.27 11.26 -44.12
C ALA A 647 -5.38 12.12 -44.77
N GLY A 648 -5.41 13.43 -44.52
CA GLY A 648 -6.16 14.35 -45.35
C GLY A 648 -7.69 14.25 -45.23
N VAL A 649 -8.27 14.33 -44.04
CA VAL A 649 -9.73 14.32 -43.86
C VAL A 649 -10.17 15.59 -43.16
N ALA A 650 -11.09 16.35 -43.76
CA ALA A 650 -11.68 17.56 -43.21
C ALA A 650 -13.17 17.31 -42.92
N GLY A 651 -13.64 17.58 -41.70
CA GLY A 651 -15.04 17.37 -41.33
C GLY A 651 -15.62 18.50 -40.47
N THR A 652 -16.94 18.59 -40.43
CA THR A 652 -17.71 19.54 -39.62
C THR A 652 -18.80 18.81 -38.86
N ILE A 653 -18.89 19.03 -37.55
CA ILE A 653 -19.99 18.59 -36.68
C ILE A 653 -20.84 19.81 -36.34
N ASN A 654 -22.16 19.71 -36.51
CA ASN A 654 -23.11 20.73 -36.07
C ASN A 654 -23.87 20.25 -34.84
N TYR A 655 -23.39 20.65 -33.66
CA TYR A 655 -23.93 20.26 -32.35
C TYR A 655 -25.41 20.62 -32.16
N SER A 656 -25.89 21.70 -32.77
CA SER A 656 -27.31 22.11 -32.66
C SER A 656 -28.29 21.24 -33.45
N SER A 657 -27.79 20.45 -34.42
CA SER A 657 -28.62 19.65 -35.32
C SER A 657 -28.24 18.18 -35.42
N GLY A 658 -27.15 17.77 -34.75
CA GLY A 658 -26.58 16.42 -34.87
C GLY A 658 -25.99 16.11 -36.25
N ALA A 659 -25.91 17.08 -37.17
CA ALA A 659 -25.45 16.85 -38.54
C ALA A 659 -23.92 16.79 -38.61
N VAL A 660 -23.38 15.69 -39.17
CA VAL A 660 -21.94 15.46 -39.35
C VAL A 660 -21.62 15.35 -40.84
N SER A 661 -20.62 16.11 -41.30
CA SER A 661 -20.08 16.07 -42.67
C SER A 661 -18.60 15.77 -42.63
N MET A 662 -18.13 14.80 -43.39
CA MET A 662 -16.71 14.42 -43.47
C MET A 662 -16.26 14.35 -44.93
N THR A 663 -15.18 15.02 -45.28
CA THR A 663 -14.63 15.14 -46.62
C THR A 663 -13.20 14.61 -46.66
N PHE A 664 -12.98 13.55 -47.41
CA PHE A 664 -11.66 12.97 -47.65
C PHE A 664 -10.99 13.74 -48.80
N ASN A 665 -9.83 14.34 -48.54
CA ASN A 665 -9.05 15.13 -49.49
C ASN A 665 -7.93 14.30 -50.18
N THR A 666 -7.78 13.03 -49.78
CA THR A 666 -7.00 11.99 -50.46
C THR A 666 -7.92 10.88 -50.96
N ALA A 667 -7.65 10.36 -52.17
CA ALA A 667 -8.48 9.32 -52.77
C ALA A 667 -8.31 7.98 -52.03
N ILE A 668 -9.38 7.50 -51.39
CA ILE A 668 -9.43 6.14 -50.83
C ILE A 668 -9.35 5.15 -52.00
N GLN A 669 -8.27 4.37 -52.08
CA GLN A 669 -8.03 3.44 -53.18
C GLN A 669 -8.87 2.17 -52.99
N GLY A 670 -9.71 1.86 -53.97
CA GLY A 670 -10.60 0.71 -53.95
C GLY A 670 -11.95 0.99 -53.28
N SER A 671 -13.00 0.31 -53.74
CA SER A 671 -14.38 0.48 -53.26
C SER A 671 -14.58 -0.05 -51.83
N GLN A 672 -13.97 0.61 -50.86
CA GLN A 672 -13.98 0.24 -49.43
C GLN A 672 -15.15 0.96 -48.73
N ASN A 673 -15.81 0.28 -47.79
CA ASN A 673 -16.81 0.90 -46.91
C ASN A 673 -16.10 1.69 -45.80
N ILE A 674 -16.70 2.79 -45.37
CA ILE A 674 -16.25 3.58 -44.21
C ILE A 674 -17.21 3.33 -43.04
N THR A 675 -16.65 2.92 -41.91
CA THR A 675 -17.36 2.71 -40.64
C THR A 675 -17.00 3.82 -39.66
N VAL A 676 -17.96 4.29 -38.86
CA VAL A 676 -17.80 5.40 -37.91
C VAL A 676 -18.34 5.00 -36.53
N ASP A 677 -17.57 5.29 -35.48
CA ASP A 677 -17.87 5.09 -34.05
C ASP A 677 -17.93 6.43 -33.31
N TYR A 678 -18.78 6.55 -32.29
CA TYR A 678 -18.82 7.72 -31.39
C TYR A 678 -19.30 7.35 -29.97
N THR A 679 -18.85 8.10 -28.96
CA THR A 679 -19.24 7.94 -27.53
C THR A 679 -19.96 9.20 -27.03
N GLN A 680 -21.09 9.05 -26.34
CA GLN A 680 -21.85 10.16 -25.71
C GLN A 680 -21.60 10.20 -24.19
N GLY A 681 -21.64 11.41 -23.58
CA GLY A 681 -21.66 11.64 -22.12
C GLY A 681 -22.98 11.20 -21.44
N PRO A 682 -23.19 11.47 -20.13
CA PRO A 682 -24.18 10.77 -19.29
C PRO A 682 -25.59 10.84 -19.88
N VAL A 683 -26.28 9.70 -19.91
CA VAL A 683 -27.54 9.52 -20.66
C VAL A 683 -28.77 9.93 -19.83
N ASP A 684 -28.65 10.00 -18.50
CA ASP A 684 -29.76 10.32 -17.60
C ASP A 684 -29.26 10.94 -16.29
N SER A 685 -29.95 11.98 -15.81
CA SER A 685 -29.68 12.65 -14.55
C SER A 685 -30.97 13.07 -13.86
N CYS A 686 -30.89 13.34 -12.56
CA CYS A 686 -32.00 13.87 -11.80
C CYS A 686 -31.53 14.95 -10.81
N ASP A 687 -32.45 15.84 -10.45
CA ASP A 687 -32.17 17.00 -9.60
C ASP A 687 -32.95 16.94 -8.28
N ILE A 688 -32.30 17.44 -7.22
CA ILE A 688 -32.89 17.69 -5.91
C ILE A 688 -32.69 19.16 -5.57
N ILE A 689 -33.77 19.87 -5.25
CA ILE A 689 -33.70 21.26 -4.77
C ILE A 689 -33.86 21.25 -3.26
N ILE A 690 -32.85 21.75 -2.56
CA ILE A 690 -32.80 21.84 -1.10
C ILE A 690 -32.99 23.31 -0.69
N ALA A 691 -33.79 23.55 0.35
CA ALA A 691 -33.95 24.85 1.00
C ALA A 691 -33.31 24.87 2.39
N PHE A 692 -32.69 25.99 2.74
CA PHE A 692 -32.25 26.35 4.09
C PHE A 692 -33.07 27.53 4.62
N ALA A 693 -33.78 27.34 5.73
CA ALA A 693 -34.68 28.34 6.32
C ALA A 693 -34.44 28.49 7.84
N PRO A 694 -33.42 29.26 8.27
CA PRO A 694 -33.07 29.39 9.68
C PRO A 694 -34.13 30.17 10.47
N THR A 695 -34.56 29.62 11.62
CA THR A 695 -35.50 30.28 12.56
C THR A 695 -34.81 30.99 13.72
N SER A 696 -33.49 30.86 13.83
CA SER A 696 -32.65 31.51 14.82
C SER A 696 -31.26 31.72 14.26
N ALA A 697 -30.53 32.71 14.77
CA ALA A 697 -29.15 32.93 14.37
C ALA A 697 -28.24 31.80 14.90
N GLY A 698 -27.23 31.42 14.13
CA GLY A 698 -26.29 30.33 14.44
C GLY A 698 -25.87 29.54 13.21
N SER A 699 -24.77 28.78 13.32
CA SER A 699 -24.34 27.84 12.28
C SER A 699 -25.13 26.54 12.35
N PHE A 700 -25.50 25.99 11.20
CA PHE A 700 -26.24 24.75 11.06
C PHE A 700 -25.55 23.84 10.05
N GLU A 701 -25.43 22.57 10.43
CA GLU A 701 -24.90 21.51 9.59
C GLU A 701 -25.97 20.44 9.38
N GLY A 702 -25.94 19.83 8.21
CA GLY A 702 -26.85 18.76 7.84
C GLY A 702 -26.20 17.84 6.80
N THR A 703 -26.92 16.79 6.44
CA THR A 703 -26.44 15.81 5.46
C THR A 703 -27.61 15.40 4.58
N LEU A 704 -27.46 15.54 3.26
CA LEU A 704 -28.33 14.88 2.30
C LEU A 704 -27.79 13.47 2.08
N ASN A 705 -28.53 12.48 2.56
CA ASN A 705 -28.19 11.08 2.37
C ASN A 705 -28.87 10.53 1.11
N ILE A 706 -28.09 10.08 0.13
CA ILE A 706 -28.60 9.38 -1.04
C ILE A 706 -28.41 7.87 -0.79
N PRO A 707 -29.51 7.11 -0.61
CA PRO A 707 -29.41 5.71 -0.19
C PRO A 707 -28.52 4.88 -1.11
N ASN A 708 -27.60 4.12 -0.50
CA ASN A 708 -26.69 3.19 -1.19
C ASN A 708 -25.73 3.86 -2.19
N LEU A 709 -25.44 5.16 -2.03
CA LEU A 709 -24.59 5.93 -2.94
C LEU A 709 -23.50 6.70 -2.14
N LYS A 710 -23.74 7.99 -1.88
CA LYS A 710 -22.87 8.91 -1.16
C LYS A 710 -23.75 9.90 -0.38
N SER A 711 -23.13 10.72 0.46
CA SER A 711 -23.81 11.83 1.13
C SER A 711 -23.24 13.18 0.66
N ALA A 712 -24.09 14.20 0.62
CA ALA A 712 -23.67 15.58 0.42
C ALA A 712 -23.78 16.35 1.74
N ALA A 713 -22.71 17.06 2.10
CA ALA A 713 -22.70 17.92 3.28
C ALA A 713 -23.54 19.17 3.03
N LEU A 714 -24.34 19.59 4.01
CA LEU A 714 -25.14 20.82 3.96
C LEU A 714 -24.65 21.76 5.06
N THR A 715 -24.32 23.00 4.72
CA THR A 715 -23.92 24.02 5.70
C THR A 715 -24.60 25.35 5.42
N GLY A 716 -25.00 26.04 6.49
CA GLY A 716 -25.58 27.38 6.40
C GLY A 716 -25.63 28.09 7.75
N THR A 717 -25.57 29.41 7.74
CA THR A 717 -25.57 30.24 8.95
C THR A 717 -26.81 31.12 8.99
N GLY A 718 -27.63 30.98 10.02
CA GLY A 718 -28.67 31.95 10.33
C GLY A 718 -28.04 33.23 10.90
N VAL A 719 -28.35 34.39 10.34
CA VAL A 719 -27.90 35.68 10.87
C VAL A 719 -29.08 36.54 11.32
N SER A 720 -28.90 37.33 12.39
CA SER A 720 -29.94 38.23 12.86
C SER A 720 -30.14 39.35 11.86
N VAL A 721 -31.39 39.64 11.47
CA VAL A 721 -31.76 40.70 10.51
C VAL A 721 -31.02 42.00 10.83
N GLN A 722 -29.90 42.22 10.15
CA GLN A 722 -29.09 43.44 10.22
C GLN A 722 -29.30 44.20 8.91
N GLY A 723 -29.00 45.50 8.88
CA GLY A 723 -29.36 46.37 7.76
C GLY A 723 -28.92 45.85 6.40
N LEU A 724 -29.65 46.28 5.35
CA LEU A 724 -29.43 45.95 3.94
C LEU A 724 -27.97 46.20 3.53
N ASN A 725 -27.16 45.14 3.49
CA ASN A 725 -25.79 45.15 3.02
C ASN A 725 -25.60 44.03 1.97
N PRO A 726 -24.91 44.26 0.85
CA PRO A 726 -24.49 43.20 -0.05
C PRO A 726 -23.37 42.36 0.59
N ASP A 727 -23.32 41.05 0.29
CA ASP A 727 -22.31 40.08 0.79
C ASP A 727 -22.02 39.10 -0.36
N ILE A 728 -20.79 39.08 -0.90
CA ILE A 728 -20.40 38.27 -2.07
C ILE A 728 -19.95 36.87 -1.66
N ALA A 729 -20.44 35.86 -2.37
CA ALA A 729 -20.00 34.49 -2.17
C ALA A 729 -19.75 33.77 -3.51
N VAL A 730 -18.83 32.81 -3.49
CA VAL A 730 -18.38 32.06 -4.67
C VAL A 730 -18.42 30.55 -4.43
N SER A 731 -18.59 29.78 -5.50
CA SER A 731 -18.68 28.32 -5.45
C SER A 731 -17.42 27.64 -4.93
N SER A 732 -16.26 28.28 -5.09
CA SER A 732 -14.99 27.88 -4.47
C SER A 732 -14.01 29.04 -4.44
N VAL A 733 -13.16 29.09 -3.40
CA VAL A 733 -11.99 29.99 -3.30
C VAL A 733 -10.69 29.34 -3.78
N ASP A 734 -10.72 28.04 -4.07
CA ASP A 734 -9.62 27.28 -4.67
C ASP A 734 -10.14 26.39 -5.82
N MET A 735 -9.56 26.51 -7.02
CA MET A 735 -9.98 25.77 -8.22
C MET A 735 -8.79 25.11 -8.92
N SER A 736 -8.75 23.78 -8.88
CA SER A 736 -7.75 22.98 -9.59
C SER A 736 -8.26 22.50 -10.96
N PHE A 737 -7.46 22.59 -12.00
CA PHE A 737 -7.74 22.03 -13.32
C PHE A 737 -7.19 20.62 -13.48
N MET A 738 -6.58 20.08 -12.42
CA MET A 738 -5.87 18.79 -12.41
C MET A 738 -4.84 18.73 -13.55
N ASN A 739 -4.50 17.51 -13.96
CA ASN A 739 -3.56 17.19 -15.02
C ASN A 739 -4.26 17.27 -16.39
N ILE A 740 -3.83 18.21 -17.23
CA ILE A 740 -4.32 18.38 -18.61
C ILE A 740 -3.20 18.04 -19.58
N PRO A 741 -3.42 17.26 -20.65
CA PRO A 741 -2.35 16.93 -21.60
C PRO A 741 -1.70 18.19 -22.22
N VAL A 742 -0.41 18.09 -22.52
CA VAL A 742 0.40 19.16 -23.09
C VAL A 742 -0.23 19.68 -24.38
N GLY A 743 -0.60 20.96 -24.37
CA GLY A 743 -1.26 21.62 -25.49
C GLY A 743 -2.79 21.58 -25.47
N ASP A 744 -3.41 20.87 -24.53
CA ASP A 744 -4.87 20.83 -24.37
C ASP A 744 -5.36 22.01 -23.51
N THR A 745 -6.65 22.33 -23.69
CA THR A 745 -7.34 23.38 -22.94
C THR A 745 -8.52 22.80 -22.18
N PHE A 746 -8.67 23.16 -20.91
CA PHE A 746 -9.80 22.74 -20.10
C PHE A 746 -10.48 23.95 -19.45
N THR A 747 -11.81 23.92 -19.35
CA THR A 747 -12.61 25.04 -18.80
C THR A 747 -13.41 24.57 -17.59
N ARG A 748 -13.37 25.35 -16.51
CA ARG A 748 -14.19 25.17 -15.31
C ARG A 748 -14.87 26.48 -14.95
N SER A 749 -16.03 26.41 -14.30
CA SER A 749 -16.85 27.58 -13.97
C SER A 749 -16.85 27.84 -12.47
N ILE A 750 -16.75 29.12 -12.09
CA ILE A 750 -17.07 29.62 -10.76
C ILE A 750 -18.44 30.26 -10.83
N THR A 751 -19.33 29.86 -9.92
CA THR A 751 -20.61 30.55 -9.72
C THR A 751 -20.45 31.57 -8.60
N VAL A 752 -20.92 32.79 -8.84
CA VAL A 752 -20.92 33.89 -7.86
C VAL A 752 -22.38 34.22 -7.52
N TRP A 753 -22.64 34.46 -6.25
CA TRP A 753 -23.95 34.85 -5.75
C TRP A 753 -23.83 35.86 -4.60
N ASN A 754 -24.98 36.35 -4.16
CA ASN A 754 -25.12 37.32 -3.09
C ASN A 754 -25.72 36.64 -1.85
N ASP A 755 -24.94 36.50 -0.78
CA ASP A 755 -25.36 36.03 0.55
C ASP A 755 -25.87 37.18 1.43
N GLY A 756 -25.89 38.40 0.89
CA GLY A 756 -26.26 39.61 1.61
C GLY A 756 -27.76 39.80 1.71
N SER A 757 -28.15 40.98 2.18
CA SER A 757 -29.56 41.41 2.26
C SER A 757 -29.88 42.57 1.33
N ALA A 758 -28.90 43.06 0.54
CA ALA A 758 -29.06 44.08 -0.49
C ALA A 758 -28.42 43.63 -1.81
N ASP A 759 -28.92 44.14 -2.93
CA ASP A 759 -28.35 43.97 -4.27
C ASP A 759 -26.82 44.12 -4.29
N LEU A 760 -26.11 43.07 -4.73
CA LEU A 760 -24.65 43.03 -4.84
C LEU A 760 -24.22 43.49 -6.22
N ALA A 761 -23.41 44.55 -6.31
CA ALA A 761 -22.87 45.06 -7.55
C ALA A 761 -21.45 44.54 -7.81
N ILE A 762 -21.26 43.74 -8.86
CA ILE A 762 -19.94 43.33 -9.33
C ILE A 762 -19.35 44.45 -10.20
N THR A 763 -18.25 45.05 -9.74
CA THR A 763 -17.65 46.23 -10.39
C THR A 763 -16.60 45.86 -11.42
N SER A 764 -15.86 44.78 -11.22
CA SER A 764 -14.96 44.21 -12.23
C SER A 764 -14.49 42.81 -11.85
N VAL A 765 -14.20 41.99 -12.86
CA VAL A 765 -13.49 40.72 -12.71
C VAL A 765 -12.13 40.88 -13.40
N SER A 766 -11.05 40.48 -12.73
CA SER A 766 -9.68 40.65 -13.22
C SER A 766 -8.79 39.47 -12.85
N GLY A 767 -7.70 39.28 -13.61
CA GLY A 767 -7.01 37.98 -13.68
C GLY A 767 -7.82 36.95 -14.48
N PRO A 768 -7.40 35.68 -14.54
CA PRO A 768 -6.11 35.18 -14.12
C PRO A 768 -5.01 35.49 -15.15
N ALA A 769 -3.77 35.10 -14.84
CA ALA A 769 -2.59 35.27 -15.68
C ALA A 769 -1.94 33.92 -16.04
N ASN A 770 -0.92 33.98 -16.91
CA ASN A 770 -0.12 32.85 -17.40
C ASN A 770 -0.96 31.86 -18.24
N GLU A 771 -0.92 30.58 -17.89
CA GLU A 771 -1.63 29.48 -18.55
C GLU A 771 -3.14 29.50 -18.29
N PHE A 772 -3.64 30.40 -17.44
CA PHE A 772 -5.06 30.56 -17.15
C PHE A 772 -5.60 31.84 -17.81
N SER A 773 -6.85 31.78 -18.26
CA SER A 773 -7.56 32.91 -18.85
C SER A 773 -9.06 32.85 -18.56
N ILE A 774 -9.76 33.97 -18.62
CA ILE A 774 -11.23 33.98 -18.58
C ILE A 774 -11.74 33.65 -19.98
N ALA A 775 -12.48 32.55 -20.10
CA ALA A 775 -13.17 32.16 -21.33
C ALA A 775 -14.50 32.90 -21.49
N LEU A 776 -15.27 32.99 -20.40
CA LEU A 776 -16.54 33.71 -20.33
C LEU A 776 -16.70 34.32 -18.94
N GLU A 777 -17.30 35.51 -18.88
CA GLU A 777 -17.63 36.18 -17.62
C GLU A 777 -18.94 36.91 -17.84
N ASP A 778 -19.95 36.55 -17.05
CA ASP A 778 -21.27 37.18 -17.14
C ASP A 778 -21.65 37.98 -15.89
N CYS A 779 -20.82 37.97 -14.84
CA CYS A 779 -21.07 38.65 -13.57
C CYS A 779 -21.10 40.18 -13.68
N THR A 780 -20.25 40.79 -14.52
CA THR A 780 -20.31 42.23 -14.78
C THR A 780 -21.56 42.63 -15.57
N THR A 781 -22.13 41.72 -16.34
CA THR A 781 -23.34 41.94 -17.14
C THR A 781 -24.65 41.58 -16.42
N ASN A 782 -24.59 40.62 -15.49
CA ASN A 782 -25.70 40.15 -14.65
C ASN A 782 -25.72 40.84 -13.26
N SER A 783 -24.99 41.95 -13.12
CA SER A 783 -24.98 42.80 -11.92
C SER A 783 -26.05 43.91 -12.00
N PRO A 784 -26.75 44.24 -10.91
CA PRO A 784 -26.57 43.69 -9.57
C PRO A 784 -27.28 42.33 -9.37
N ILE A 785 -26.71 41.50 -8.49
CA ILE A 785 -27.23 40.17 -8.14
C ILE A 785 -28.16 40.30 -6.92
N ASP A 786 -29.42 39.89 -7.06
CA ASP A 786 -30.42 39.92 -5.97
C ASP A 786 -30.07 38.93 -4.83
N PRO A 787 -30.16 39.33 -3.55
CA PRO A 787 -29.97 38.45 -2.38
C PRO A 787 -30.97 37.28 -2.26
N SER A 788 -31.99 37.19 -3.11
CA SER A 788 -32.95 36.06 -3.10
C SER A 788 -32.35 34.70 -3.47
N GLY A 789 -31.13 34.68 -4.03
CA GLY A 789 -30.44 33.46 -4.50
C GLY A 789 -31.05 32.85 -5.76
N ALA A 790 -32.05 33.51 -6.38
CA ALA A 790 -32.61 33.12 -7.67
C ALA A 790 -31.77 33.61 -8.85
N GLU A 791 -30.96 34.64 -8.63
CA GLU A 791 -30.02 35.20 -9.59
C GLU A 791 -28.61 34.83 -9.17
N THR A 792 -27.84 34.27 -10.11
CA THR A 792 -26.42 33.98 -9.96
C THR A 792 -25.73 34.40 -11.24
N CYS A 793 -24.41 34.50 -11.19
CA CYS A 793 -23.60 34.71 -12.37
C CYS A 793 -22.43 33.73 -12.36
N THR A 794 -21.80 33.54 -13.51
CA THR A 794 -20.75 32.56 -13.76
C THR A 794 -19.52 33.19 -14.40
N ILE A 795 -18.37 32.65 -14.03
CA ILE A 795 -17.06 33.00 -14.59
C ILE A 795 -16.41 31.69 -15.03
N ASP A 796 -16.29 31.50 -16.34
CA ASP A 796 -15.60 30.36 -16.93
C ASP A 796 -14.12 30.65 -17.04
N ILE A 797 -13.32 29.90 -16.31
CA ILE A 797 -11.87 29.96 -16.34
C ILE A 797 -11.35 28.82 -17.21
N MET A 798 -10.49 29.16 -18.16
CA MET A 798 -9.80 28.22 -19.04
C MET A 798 -8.33 28.11 -18.65
N TYR A 799 -7.87 26.88 -18.41
CA TYR A 799 -6.46 26.53 -18.33
C TYR A 799 -6.00 26.00 -19.69
N THR A 800 -4.90 26.54 -20.22
CA THR A 800 -4.21 26.08 -21.43
C THR A 800 -2.90 25.45 -21.01
N ALA A 801 -2.84 24.12 -21.05
CA ALA A 801 -1.62 23.40 -20.71
C ALA A 801 -0.51 23.78 -21.72
N PRO A 802 0.65 24.28 -21.25
CA PRO A 802 1.72 24.73 -22.13
C PRO A 802 2.25 23.59 -22.99
N GLY A 803 2.77 23.92 -24.18
CA GLY A 803 3.29 22.96 -25.18
C GLY A 803 4.57 22.20 -24.77
N THR A 804 5.00 22.32 -23.51
CA THR A 804 6.10 21.57 -22.90
C THR A 804 5.68 21.18 -21.48
N PRO A 805 5.85 19.92 -21.06
CA PRO A 805 5.46 19.47 -19.72
C PRO A 805 6.27 20.19 -18.63
N GLY A 806 5.63 20.42 -17.48
CA GLY A 806 6.17 21.13 -16.33
C GLY A 806 5.27 20.98 -15.10
N GLY A 807 5.84 21.20 -13.90
CA GLY A 807 5.12 21.05 -12.62
C GLY A 807 3.94 22.01 -12.44
N VAL A 808 3.21 21.90 -11.33
CA VAL A 808 1.94 22.62 -11.10
C VAL A 808 2.05 24.14 -11.32
N HIS A 809 1.16 24.66 -12.16
CA HIS A 809 1.00 26.07 -12.50
C HIS A 809 -0.04 26.71 -11.58
N PHE A 810 0.23 27.91 -11.10
CA PHE A 810 -0.68 28.65 -10.20
C PHE A 810 -1.03 30.03 -10.76
N SER A 811 -2.25 30.49 -10.47
CA SER A 811 -2.73 31.83 -10.81
C SER A 811 -3.84 32.27 -9.85
N THR A 812 -4.31 33.51 -9.95
CA THR A 812 -5.43 34.01 -9.11
C THR A 812 -6.42 34.82 -9.94
N LEU A 813 -7.72 34.61 -9.66
CA LEU A 813 -8.83 35.41 -10.16
C LEU A 813 -9.28 36.36 -9.04
N GLN A 814 -9.53 37.64 -9.38
CA GLN A 814 -10.01 38.65 -8.43
C GLN A 814 -11.35 39.23 -8.89
N ILE A 815 -12.36 39.17 -8.03
CA ILE A 815 -13.71 39.67 -8.28
C ILE A 815 -13.95 40.87 -7.35
N GLN A 816 -14.07 42.07 -7.92
CA GLN A 816 -14.33 43.31 -7.19
C GLN A 816 -15.83 43.57 -7.12
N SER A 817 -16.34 43.94 -5.95
CA SER A 817 -17.76 44.20 -5.71
C SER A 817 -17.99 45.46 -4.87
N ASP A 818 -19.23 45.74 -4.47
CA ASP A 818 -19.57 46.74 -3.44
C ASP A 818 -19.82 46.13 -2.05
N ASP A 819 -19.42 44.87 -1.88
CA ASP A 819 -19.32 44.23 -0.56
C ASP A 819 -18.40 45.05 0.38
N PRO A 820 -18.87 45.42 1.58
CA PRO A 820 -18.13 46.26 2.51
C PRO A 820 -16.96 45.58 3.23
N ASP A 821 -16.91 44.24 3.30
CA ASP A 821 -15.89 43.48 4.02
C ASP A 821 -15.13 42.45 3.17
N GLU A 822 -15.68 42.04 2.03
CA GLU A 822 -15.04 41.09 1.11
C GLU A 822 -14.87 41.68 -0.30
N ASN A 823 -13.92 42.61 -0.44
CA ASN A 823 -13.62 43.26 -1.72
C ASN A 823 -12.12 43.54 -1.94
N PRO A 824 -11.45 42.86 -2.90
CA PRO A 824 -11.99 41.84 -3.81
C PRO A 824 -12.04 40.44 -3.17
N VAL A 825 -12.97 39.59 -3.65
CA VAL A 825 -12.87 38.12 -3.48
C VAL A 825 -11.72 37.60 -4.35
N VAL A 826 -10.88 36.74 -3.78
CA VAL A 826 -9.74 36.14 -4.47
C VAL A 826 -9.92 34.62 -4.57
N VAL A 827 -9.84 34.09 -5.79
CA VAL A 827 -9.90 32.65 -6.06
C VAL A 827 -8.55 32.16 -6.58
N ASN A 828 -7.94 31.20 -5.88
CA ASN A 828 -6.69 30.58 -6.29
C ASN A 828 -6.93 29.51 -7.35
N LEU A 829 -6.08 29.47 -8.37
CA LEU A 829 -6.16 28.53 -9.48
C LEU A 829 -4.90 27.67 -9.54
N SER A 830 -5.05 26.37 -9.81
CA SER A 830 -3.95 25.45 -10.07
C SER A 830 -4.20 24.54 -11.27
N GLY A 831 -3.16 24.01 -11.92
CA GLY A 831 -3.27 23.10 -13.08
C GLY A 831 -1.89 22.66 -13.59
N SER A 832 -1.80 21.51 -14.26
CA SER A 832 -0.53 20.90 -14.70
C SER A 832 -0.62 20.37 -16.14
N ALA A 833 0.52 20.27 -16.84
CA ALA A 833 0.61 19.82 -18.23
C ALA A 833 1.35 18.47 -18.37
N LEU A 834 0.68 17.41 -18.85
CA LEU A 834 1.23 16.03 -18.97
C LEU A 834 1.51 15.56 -20.40
N THR A 835 2.41 14.61 -20.60
CA THR A 835 2.46 13.77 -21.81
C THR A 835 1.82 12.41 -21.53
N GLY A 836 1.22 11.72 -22.51
CA GLY A 836 0.61 10.41 -22.28
C GLY A 836 1.62 9.31 -21.87
N ASN A 837 1.13 8.29 -21.15
CA ASN A 837 1.91 7.14 -20.64
C ASN A 837 2.70 6.45 -21.76
N THR A 838 3.91 5.99 -21.46
CA THR A 838 4.69 5.25 -22.46
C THR A 838 4.16 3.82 -22.59
N PRO A 839 3.96 3.27 -23.81
CA PRO A 839 3.47 1.92 -23.98
C PRO A 839 4.52 0.87 -23.57
N PRO A 840 4.11 -0.25 -22.95
CA PRO A 840 5.00 -1.37 -22.66
C PRO A 840 5.68 -1.89 -23.92
N THR A 841 6.90 -2.39 -23.78
CA THR A 841 7.61 -3.00 -24.91
C THR A 841 7.01 -4.36 -25.29
N ARG A 842 7.41 -4.86 -26.45
CA ARG A 842 6.84 -6.08 -27.04
C ARG A 842 7.06 -7.30 -26.13
N PRO A 843 6.02 -8.08 -25.78
CA PRO A 843 6.17 -9.39 -25.15
C PRO A 843 6.87 -10.40 -26.07
N VAL A 844 8.06 -10.83 -25.69
CA VAL A 844 8.89 -11.81 -26.41
C VAL A 844 8.70 -13.19 -25.81
N LEU A 845 8.38 -14.20 -26.65
CA LEU A 845 8.30 -15.59 -26.23
C LEU A 845 9.70 -16.11 -25.87
N VAL A 846 9.96 -16.32 -24.58
CA VAL A 846 11.24 -16.82 -24.04
C VAL A 846 11.31 -18.35 -24.09
N SER A 847 10.17 -19.03 -23.97
CA SER A 847 10.06 -20.49 -24.00
C SER A 847 8.71 -20.93 -24.57
N PRO A 848 8.61 -22.04 -25.32
CA PRO A 848 9.71 -22.95 -25.64
C PRO A 848 10.41 -22.61 -26.97
N VAL A 849 11.64 -23.09 -27.15
CA VAL A 849 12.41 -22.91 -28.38
C VAL A 849 11.65 -23.46 -29.59
N ASN A 850 11.78 -22.79 -30.74
CA ASN A 850 11.04 -23.13 -31.96
C ASN A 850 11.17 -24.62 -32.32
N GLY A 851 10.05 -25.37 -32.28
CA GLY A 851 10.00 -26.83 -32.54
C GLY A 851 9.99 -27.76 -31.31
N ALA A 852 9.87 -27.22 -30.08
CA ALA A 852 9.75 -28.03 -28.86
C ALA A 852 8.35 -28.68 -28.68
N THR A 853 8.30 -29.85 -28.04
CA THR A 853 7.08 -30.63 -27.76
C THR A 853 6.51 -30.38 -26.35
N THR A 854 6.86 -29.26 -25.71
CA THR A 854 6.44 -28.93 -24.34
C THR A 854 5.21 -28.02 -24.36
N SER A 855 4.31 -28.19 -23.38
CA SER A 855 3.10 -27.37 -23.25
C SER A 855 3.34 -26.03 -22.54
N ALA A 856 4.40 -25.88 -21.75
CA ALA A 856 4.67 -24.63 -21.01
C ALA A 856 5.27 -23.54 -21.90
N PHE A 857 4.81 -22.30 -21.73
CA PHE A 857 5.36 -21.11 -22.40
C PHE A 857 5.60 -19.97 -21.42
N SER A 858 6.52 -19.05 -21.77
CA SER A 858 6.80 -17.84 -20.98
C SER A 858 7.10 -16.65 -21.88
N PHE A 859 6.64 -15.46 -21.46
CA PHE A 859 6.92 -14.17 -22.12
C PHE A 859 7.73 -13.24 -21.21
N THR A 860 8.46 -12.30 -21.82
CA THR A 860 9.07 -11.15 -21.13
C THR A 860 8.84 -9.88 -21.96
N TRP A 861 8.53 -8.77 -21.30
CA TRP A 861 8.46 -7.41 -21.87
C TRP A 861 8.99 -6.40 -20.85
N GLU A 862 9.10 -5.14 -21.25
CA GLU A 862 9.36 -4.01 -20.35
C GLU A 862 8.06 -3.19 -20.20
N ASP A 863 7.74 -2.74 -19.00
CA ASP A 863 6.52 -2.06 -18.60
C ASP A 863 6.49 -0.62 -19.12
N GLY A 864 5.30 -0.04 -19.24
CA GLY A 864 5.16 1.38 -19.53
C GLY A 864 5.53 2.24 -18.31
N GLU A 865 6.13 3.41 -18.52
CA GLU A 865 6.32 4.43 -17.48
C GLU A 865 5.11 5.39 -17.42
N ASP A 866 4.61 5.62 -16.20
CA ASP A 866 3.71 6.74 -15.87
C ASP A 866 4.55 8.02 -15.82
N SER A 867 4.09 9.07 -16.51
CA SER A 867 4.85 10.33 -16.57
C SER A 867 4.40 11.37 -15.53
N ASP A 868 3.50 11.03 -14.60
CA ASP A 868 2.96 11.89 -13.54
C ASP A 868 3.90 12.07 -12.30
N ILE A 869 5.22 12.03 -12.48
CA ILE A 869 6.15 12.09 -11.35
C ILE A 869 6.28 13.53 -10.79
N CYS A 870 5.64 13.77 -9.64
CA CYS A 870 5.66 15.04 -8.90
C CYS A 870 7.00 15.29 -8.17
N ILE A 871 8.11 15.42 -8.91
CA ILE A 871 9.43 15.78 -8.35
C ILE A 871 9.70 17.28 -8.48
N ALA A 872 9.09 18.09 -7.62
CA ALA A 872 9.62 19.43 -7.32
C ALA A 872 9.31 19.87 -5.88
N THR A 873 10.36 20.19 -5.13
CA THR A 873 10.29 20.73 -3.76
C THR A 873 9.47 22.02 -3.69
N GLY A 874 8.40 22.04 -2.88
CA GLY A 874 7.66 23.27 -2.53
C GLY A 874 6.13 23.23 -2.57
N VAL A 875 5.49 22.06 -2.72
CA VAL A 875 4.02 21.93 -2.82
C VAL A 875 3.36 21.81 -1.41
N PRO A 876 2.24 22.51 -1.12
CA PRO A 876 1.43 22.31 0.09
C PRO A 876 0.65 20.98 0.08
N ALA A 877 0.39 20.39 1.26
CA ALA A 877 -0.23 19.06 1.42
C ALA A 877 -1.56 18.88 0.65
N GLY A 878 -1.62 17.85 -0.20
CA GLY A 878 -2.84 17.49 -0.96
C GLY A 878 -2.64 16.76 -2.30
N CYS A 879 -1.42 16.46 -2.74
CA CYS A 879 -1.18 15.55 -3.87
C CYS A 879 -0.83 14.15 -3.35
N ASP A 880 -1.61 13.15 -3.75
CA ASP A 880 -1.45 11.72 -3.46
C ASP A 880 -0.80 11.05 -4.69
N ASP A 881 0.30 10.31 -4.51
CA ASP A 881 1.11 9.70 -5.58
C ASP A 881 0.99 8.16 -5.67
N THR A 882 -0.11 7.58 -5.19
CA THR A 882 -0.32 6.11 -5.16
C THR A 882 -0.68 5.43 -6.50
N GLN A 883 -0.51 6.08 -7.65
CA GLN A 883 -0.96 5.54 -8.94
C GLN A 883 0.03 4.54 -9.56
N THR A 884 -0.44 3.34 -9.91
CA THR A 884 0.36 2.23 -10.50
C THR A 884 -0.24 1.80 -11.84
N LEU A 885 0.60 1.62 -12.88
CA LEU A 885 0.18 1.10 -14.19
C LEU A 885 0.00 -0.42 -14.14
N THR A 886 -1.22 -0.91 -14.31
CA THR A 886 -1.54 -2.34 -14.37
C THR A 886 -1.22 -2.90 -15.76
N ASN A 887 -0.27 -3.83 -15.86
CA ASN A 887 0.15 -4.42 -17.14
C ASN A 887 -0.50 -5.80 -17.35
N THR A 888 -1.40 -5.93 -18.32
CA THR A 888 -2.12 -7.19 -18.60
C THR A 888 -1.67 -7.84 -19.90
N LEU A 889 -1.18 -9.09 -19.83
CA LEU A 889 -0.86 -9.92 -20.99
C LEU A 889 -2.11 -10.63 -21.52
N TYR A 890 -2.46 -10.37 -22.77
CA TYR A 890 -3.54 -11.04 -23.49
C TYR A 890 -2.99 -12.16 -24.37
N LEU A 891 -3.62 -13.33 -24.34
CA LEU A 891 -3.31 -14.49 -25.18
C LEU A 891 -4.59 -15.09 -25.77
N ALA A 892 -4.63 -15.26 -27.09
CA ALA A 892 -5.79 -15.78 -27.82
C ALA A 892 -5.39 -16.78 -28.91
N THR A 893 -6.38 -17.51 -29.45
CA THR A 893 -6.20 -18.39 -30.62
C THR A 893 -6.61 -17.73 -31.94
N ASP A 894 -7.01 -16.45 -31.88
CA ASP A 894 -7.36 -15.62 -33.02
C ASP A 894 -6.74 -14.22 -32.89
N PRO A 895 -6.45 -13.55 -34.03
CA PRO A 895 -5.80 -12.24 -34.03
C PRO A 895 -6.68 -11.10 -33.49
N GLY A 896 -7.98 -11.34 -33.27
CA GLY A 896 -8.92 -10.36 -32.72
C GLY A 896 -9.12 -10.47 -31.21
N PHE A 897 -8.37 -11.35 -30.55
CA PHE A 897 -8.46 -11.63 -29.12
C PHE A 897 -9.87 -12.01 -28.63
N GLN A 898 -10.71 -12.59 -29.50
CA GLN A 898 -12.09 -12.97 -29.15
C GLN A 898 -12.17 -14.32 -28.42
N ASN A 899 -11.18 -15.19 -28.61
CA ASN A 899 -11.07 -16.51 -27.97
C ASN A 899 -9.83 -16.54 -27.07
N LEU A 900 -9.95 -15.87 -25.92
CA LEU A 900 -8.91 -15.79 -24.90
C LEU A 900 -8.64 -17.16 -24.24
N VAL A 901 -7.37 -17.42 -23.96
CA VAL A 901 -6.91 -18.65 -23.30
C VAL A 901 -6.71 -18.34 -21.81
N MET A 902 -7.75 -18.49 -20.99
CA MET A 902 -7.75 -18.06 -19.59
C MET A 902 -7.17 -19.09 -18.58
N PRO A 903 -6.68 -18.64 -17.42
CA PRO A 903 -6.47 -17.24 -17.05
C PRO A 903 -5.01 -16.83 -17.21
N VAL A 904 -4.73 -15.84 -18.06
CA VAL A 904 -3.50 -15.05 -17.97
C VAL A 904 -3.87 -13.84 -17.09
N ALA A 905 -3.20 -13.74 -15.95
CA ALA A 905 -3.48 -12.76 -14.89
C ALA A 905 -3.27 -11.31 -15.35
N ALA A 906 -4.01 -10.39 -14.74
CA ALA A 906 -3.53 -9.01 -14.59
C ALA A 906 -2.25 -9.07 -13.76
N LEU A 907 -1.17 -8.46 -14.24
CA LEU A 907 0.07 -8.32 -13.48
C LEU A 907 0.11 -6.87 -13.01
N ASP A 908 -0.10 -6.67 -11.71
CA ASP A 908 0.27 -5.40 -11.08
C ASP A 908 1.77 -5.20 -11.28
N SER A 909 2.16 -4.00 -11.68
CA SER A 909 3.57 -3.62 -11.76
C SER A 909 4.20 -3.84 -10.38
N SER A 910 5.31 -4.57 -10.37
CA SER A 910 6.16 -4.91 -9.22
C SER A 910 5.53 -5.75 -8.10
N SER A 911 5.38 -7.06 -8.34
CA SER A 911 5.81 -8.07 -7.36
C SER A 911 5.84 -9.47 -7.99
N VAL A 912 7.02 -10.09 -7.97
CA VAL A 912 7.20 -11.47 -8.40
C VAL A 912 6.53 -12.38 -7.37
N SER A 913 5.49 -13.12 -7.75
CA SER A 913 5.00 -14.28 -6.98
C SER A 913 4.42 -15.37 -7.88
N TYR A 914 4.95 -16.58 -7.70
CA TYR A 914 4.59 -17.80 -8.42
C TYR A 914 3.18 -18.29 -8.05
N ALA A 915 2.27 -18.38 -9.03
CA ALA A 915 1.00 -19.08 -8.90
C ALA A 915 1.01 -20.45 -9.61
N MET A 916 0.40 -21.44 -8.96
CA MET A 916 0.51 -22.88 -9.15
C MET A 916 -0.15 -23.44 -10.44
N VAL A 917 0.35 -24.58 -10.91
CA VAL A 917 -0.48 -25.61 -11.58
C VAL A 917 -0.26 -26.96 -10.88
N LEU A 918 -1.15 -27.30 -9.94
CA LEU A 918 -1.31 -28.66 -9.42
C LEU A 918 -2.28 -29.43 -10.31
N GLY A 919 -1.91 -30.64 -10.73
CA GLY A 919 -2.80 -31.43 -11.59
C GLY A 919 -2.48 -32.89 -11.89
N ASN A 920 -1.65 -33.63 -11.13
CA ASN A 920 -1.73 -35.11 -11.08
C ASN A 920 -0.83 -35.74 -9.97
N PRO A 921 -1.37 -36.49 -8.98
CA PRO A 921 -0.57 -37.09 -7.91
C PRO A 921 0.19 -38.38 -8.28
N VAL A 922 0.16 -38.85 -9.54
CA VAL A 922 0.82 -40.12 -9.92
C VAL A 922 2.30 -39.94 -10.29
N PHE A 923 2.75 -38.74 -10.68
CA PHE A 923 4.12 -38.54 -11.18
C PHE A 923 5.16 -38.14 -10.10
N MET A 924 4.73 -37.54 -8.98
CA MET A 924 5.63 -37.20 -7.86
C MET A 924 6.04 -38.41 -6.99
N ILE A 925 5.28 -39.51 -7.05
CA ILE A 925 5.58 -40.73 -6.28
C ILE A 925 6.75 -41.53 -6.89
N ALA A 926 7.10 -41.29 -8.15
CA ALA A 926 8.22 -41.95 -8.81
C ALA A 926 9.58 -41.23 -8.59
N LEU A 927 9.59 -39.95 -8.18
CA LEU A 927 10.82 -39.17 -8.05
C LEU A 927 11.48 -39.22 -6.66
N PHE A 928 10.71 -39.45 -5.59
CA PHE A 928 11.26 -39.51 -4.22
C PHE A 928 11.49 -40.95 -3.70
N GLY A 929 11.07 -41.98 -4.44
CA GLY A 929 11.29 -43.39 -4.08
C GLY A 929 12.72 -43.92 -4.30
N LEU A 930 13.63 -43.13 -4.89
CA LEU A 930 14.98 -43.59 -5.28
C LEU A 930 16.12 -42.68 -4.82
N VAL A 931 15.94 -41.95 -3.70
CA VAL A 931 17.05 -41.28 -3.00
C VAL A 931 17.30 -41.86 -1.60
N ALA A 932 16.38 -42.68 -1.06
CA ALA A 932 16.53 -43.36 0.24
C ALA A 932 17.26 -44.72 0.17
N PHE A 933 18.01 -45.03 -0.90
CA PHE A 933 18.80 -46.27 -1.01
C PHE A 933 20.26 -45.99 -1.45
N GLY A 934 20.86 -44.94 -0.91
CA GLY A 934 22.25 -44.51 -1.19
C GLY A 934 23.24 -44.64 -0.03
N VAL A 935 22.90 -45.28 1.10
CA VAL A 935 23.79 -45.41 2.27
C VAL A 935 24.66 -46.68 2.25
N PHE A 936 24.64 -47.49 1.19
CA PHE A 936 25.51 -48.66 1.11
C PHE A 936 26.22 -48.77 -0.24
N LEU A 937 27.55 -48.89 -0.16
CA LEU A 937 28.54 -49.22 -1.22
C LEU A 937 29.31 -48.03 -1.83
N ARG A 938 30.32 -47.58 -1.07
CA ARG A 938 31.59 -47.09 -1.66
C ARG A 938 32.20 -48.19 -2.53
N ARG A 939 32.53 -47.82 -3.78
CA ARG A 939 33.58 -48.32 -4.71
C ARG A 939 33.04 -48.80 -6.07
N LYS A 940 33.03 -47.89 -7.05
CA LYS A 940 33.87 -47.96 -8.28
C LYS A 940 33.54 -46.77 -9.17
N LYS A 941 34.57 -45.95 -9.39
CA LYS A 941 34.61 -44.81 -10.31
C LYS A 941 34.40 -45.33 -11.73
N ILE A 942 33.52 -44.68 -12.51
CA ILE A 942 33.54 -44.48 -13.99
C ILE A 942 32.13 -44.15 -14.55
N ALA A 943 31.02 -44.45 -13.85
CA ALA A 943 29.67 -44.15 -14.39
C ALA A 943 29.16 -42.71 -14.15
N LEU A 944 29.72 -41.99 -13.17
CA LEU A 944 29.24 -40.66 -12.75
C LEU A 944 29.62 -39.51 -13.72
N ILE A 945 30.62 -39.73 -14.58
CA ILE A 945 31.13 -38.67 -15.48
C ILE A 945 30.23 -38.50 -16.71
N ILE A 946 29.52 -39.54 -17.15
CA ILE A 946 28.63 -39.44 -18.32
C ILE A 946 27.31 -38.75 -17.96
N ILE A 947 26.82 -38.93 -16.72
CA ILE A 947 25.62 -38.25 -16.21
C ILE A 947 25.93 -36.78 -15.87
N ALA A 948 27.11 -36.49 -15.29
CA ALA A 948 27.53 -35.11 -15.03
C ALA A 948 27.80 -34.30 -16.30
N VAL A 949 28.27 -34.93 -17.40
CA VAL A 949 28.49 -34.25 -18.70
C VAL A 949 27.19 -34.01 -19.47
N MET A 950 26.15 -34.86 -19.29
CA MET A 950 24.81 -34.55 -19.83
C MET A 950 24.08 -33.48 -19.01
N PHE A 951 24.34 -33.35 -17.70
CA PHE A 951 23.75 -32.31 -16.86
C PHE A 951 24.48 -30.96 -16.90
N THR A 952 25.77 -30.91 -17.25
CA THR A 952 26.50 -29.63 -17.49
C THR A 952 26.27 -29.06 -18.89
N GLY A 953 25.80 -29.85 -19.85
CA GLY A 953 25.39 -29.38 -21.18
C GLY A 953 24.02 -28.68 -21.22
N LEU A 954 23.19 -28.84 -20.17
CA LEU A 954 21.89 -28.18 -20.02
C LEU A 954 21.94 -26.94 -19.12
N LEU A 955 23.09 -26.65 -18.50
CA LEU A 955 23.32 -25.48 -17.63
C LEU A 955 24.10 -24.35 -18.32
N LEU A 956 24.39 -24.46 -19.62
CA LEU A 956 25.08 -23.44 -20.40
C LEU A 956 24.25 -23.05 -21.64
N ALA A 957 23.08 -22.47 -21.40
CA ALA A 957 22.36 -21.66 -22.37
C ALA A 957 21.49 -20.61 -21.63
N SER A 958 22.13 -19.78 -20.79
CA SER A 958 21.60 -18.45 -20.46
C SER A 958 22.75 -17.54 -20.04
N CYS A 959 23.43 -17.00 -21.05
CA CYS A 959 24.27 -15.81 -20.93
C CYS A 959 24.05 -15.04 -22.24
N ALA A 960 23.22 -14.01 -22.18
CA ALA A 960 23.14 -12.96 -23.17
C ALA A 960 22.70 -11.65 -22.50
N ASN A 961 23.71 -10.84 -22.14
CA ASN A 961 23.79 -9.37 -22.12
C ASN A 961 22.53 -8.51 -21.92
N HIS A 962 22.61 -7.51 -21.03
CA HIS A 962 22.69 -6.07 -21.37
C HIS A 962 23.02 -5.27 -20.08
N LYS A 963 23.99 -4.35 -19.97
CA LYS A 963 24.23 -3.04 -20.61
C LYS A 963 23.21 -1.97 -20.24
N ASP A 964 23.63 -1.16 -19.27
CA ASP A 964 23.29 0.22 -18.88
C ASP A 964 22.26 1.04 -19.70
N THR A 965 21.47 1.78 -18.91
CA THR A 965 20.74 3.05 -19.11
C THR A 965 19.24 3.01 -19.40
N ALA A 966 18.50 3.71 -18.53
CA ALA A 966 17.06 4.03 -18.50
C ALA A 966 16.13 2.87 -18.10
N GLY A 967 15.10 3.21 -17.33
CA GLY A 967 14.26 2.30 -16.57
C GLY A 967 13.55 1.26 -17.44
N ASP A 968 13.41 0.06 -16.86
CA ASP A 968 12.59 -1.02 -17.41
C ASP A 968 12.16 -1.92 -16.22
N GLY A 969 10.99 -1.66 -15.64
CA GLY A 969 10.22 -2.71 -14.97
C GLY A 969 9.81 -3.71 -16.03
N GLY A 970 9.74 -5.01 -15.76
CA GLY A 970 9.37 -5.99 -16.79
C GLY A 970 8.53 -7.13 -16.26
N GLY A 971 7.32 -7.29 -16.80
CA GLY A 971 6.43 -8.39 -16.46
C GLY A 971 6.75 -9.73 -17.15
N ALA A 972 6.39 -10.83 -16.48
CA ALA A 972 6.49 -12.21 -16.99
C ALA A 972 5.19 -13.00 -16.78
N GLY A 973 4.72 -13.72 -17.81
CA GLY A 973 3.49 -14.54 -17.76
C GLY A 973 3.62 -15.88 -18.48
N GLY A 974 2.88 -16.91 -18.02
CA GLY A 974 2.96 -18.27 -18.58
C GLY A 974 1.71 -19.15 -18.37
N GLY A 975 1.59 -20.20 -19.20
CA GLY A 975 0.46 -21.15 -19.20
C GLY A 975 0.73 -22.42 -20.03
N ALA A 976 -0.32 -23.15 -20.47
CA ALA A 976 -0.19 -24.37 -21.29
C ALA A 976 -0.74 -24.19 -22.73
N LEU A 977 0.08 -24.41 -23.77
CA LEU A 977 -0.32 -24.40 -25.20
C LEU A 977 -0.64 -25.81 -25.73
N GLN A 978 -1.60 -25.89 -26.66
CA GLN A 978 -1.94 -27.12 -27.39
C GLN A 978 -1.08 -27.25 -28.65
N ALA A 979 -0.69 -28.49 -29.00
CA ALA A 979 0.10 -28.80 -30.19
C ALA A 979 -0.71 -28.54 -31.49
N GLY A 980 -0.05 -27.98 -32.51
CA GLY A 980 -0.64 -27.64 -33.81
C GLY A 980 -1.59 -26.44 -33.84
N VAL A 981 -1.59 -25.57 -32.83
CA VAL A 981 -2.47 -24.40 -32.70
C VAL A 981 -1.66 -23.10 -32.87
N THR A 982 -2.26 -22.11 -33.54
CA THR A 982 -1.67 -20.77 -33.65
C THR A 982 -2.26 -19.87 -32.57
N TYR A 983 -1.38 -19.23 -31.81
CA TYR A 983 -1.70 -18.32 -30.72
C TYR A 983 -1.26 -16.90 -31.06
N TYR A 984 -1.97 -15.90 -30.53
CA TYR A 984 -1.69 -14.48 -30.66
C TYR A 984 -1.58 -13.83 -29.28
N TRP A 985 -0.66 -12.89 -29.07
CA TRP A 985 -0.48 -12.21 -27.77
C TRP A 985 -0.07 -10.73 -27.88
N LYS A 986 -0.41 -9.96 -26.84
CA LYS A 986 -0.04 -8.54 -26.62
C LYS A 986 -0.14 -8.18 -25.13
N VAL A 987 0.54 -7.13 -24.68
CA VAL A 987 0.42 -6.53 -23.33
C VAL A 987 -0.26 -5.16 -23.43
N ILE A 988 -1.12 -4.84 -22.48
CA ILE A 988 -1.78 -3.54 -22.31
C ILE A 988 -1.47 -3.00 -20.91
N ALA A 989 -0.93 -1.79 -20.80
CA ALA A 989 -0.87 -1.04 -19.55
C ALA A 989 -2.15 -0.20 -19.36
N ASP A 990 -2.68 -0.18 -18.14
CA ASP A 990 -3.89 0.56 -17.74
C ASP A 990 -3.61 1.32 -16.44
N ASP A 991 -3.90 2.62 -16.39
CA ASP A 991 -3.74 3.47 -15.20
C ASP A 991 -4.96 3.48 -14.27
N GLY A 992 -6.02 2.76 -14.61
CA GLY A 992 -7.25 2.70 -13.81
C GLY A 992 -8.12 3.96 -13.90
N GLN A 993 -7.72 4.98 -14.67
CA GLN A 993 -8.46 6.23 -14.92
C GLN A 993 -8.77 6.46 -16.40
N GLY A 994 -8.64 5.41 -17.23
CA GLY A 994 -9.02 5.39 -18.64
C GLY A 994 -7.88 5.65 -19.63
N GLY A 995 -6.65 5.86 -19.14
CA GLY A 995 -5.44 5.88 -19.96
C GLY A 995 -4.90 4.47 -20.16
N THR A 996 -4.94 3.97 -21.40
CA THR A 996 -4.37 2.67 -21.75
C THR A 996 -3.30 2.80 -22.83
N ALA A 997 -2.24 2.00 -22.71
CA ALA A 997 -1.15 1.95 -23.68
C ALA A 997 -0.86 0.50 -24.10
N GLU A 998 -1.00 0.18 -25.39
CA GLU A 998 -0.86 -1.20 -25.90
C GLU A 998 0.47 -1.45 -26.62
N SER A 999 1.02 -2.65 -26.45
CA SER A 999 2.15 -3.16 -27.24
C SER A 999 1.73 -3.77 -28.59
N GLU A 1000 2.69 -4.04 -29.49
CA GLU A 1000 2.44 -4.71 -30.78
C GLU A 1000 1.92 -6.16 -30.60
N THR A 1001 0.93 -6.57 -31.40
CA THR A 1001 0.39 -7.96 -31.41
C THR A 1001 1.25 -8.92 -32.23
N TRP A 1002 1.48 -10.13 -31.72
CA TRP A 1002 2.26 -11.18 -32.41
C TRP A 1002 1.57 -12.54 -32.48
N SER A 1003 2.12 -13.47 -33.28
CA SER A 1003 1.56 -14.82 -33.46
C SER A 1003 2.60 -15.94 -33.47
N PHE A 1004 2.27 -17.12 -32.95
CA PHE A 1004 3.12 -18.33 -32.91
C PHE A 1004 2.29 -19.59 -33.13
N THR A 1005 2.76 -20.48 -34.02
CA THR A 1005 2.16 -21.80 -34.24
C THR A 1005 2.99 -22.88 -33.54
N THR A 1006 2.38 -23.63 -32.62
CA THR A 1006 3.03 -24.75 -31.94
C THR A 1006 3.30 -25.92 -32.92
N GLY A 1007 4.39 -26.67 -32.68
CA GLY A 1007 4.71 -27.89 -33.45
C GLY A 1007 3.65 -28.98 -33.27
N GLN A 1008 3.62 -29.97 -34.18
CA GLN A 1008 2.73 -31.13 -34.07
C GLN A 1008 3.15 -32.13 -33.00
#